data_AF-A0A957NPG9-F1
#
_entry.id   AF-A0A957NPG9-F1
#
_cell.length_a   1.000
_cell.length_b   1.000
_cell.length_c   1.000
_cell.angle_alpha   90.00
_cell.angle_beta   90.00
_cell.angle_gamma   90.00
#
_symmetry.space_group_name_H-M   'P 1'
#
loop_
_entity.id
_entity.type
_entity.pdbx_description
1 polymer ?
#
loop_
_entity_poly.entity_id
_entity_poly.type
_entity_poly.pdbx_seq_one_letter_code
_entity_poly.pdbx_strand_id
1 'polypeptide(L)'
;LPLGLEFYRRPDFFFEHAAEAFVFNEQVGGGSPWLAILRHAGRVIGMFNWRGDLDWTHNVPGRPVFDPLMSIPFLMGVVIWARRLYNADDPDPDALALLGLWVVVMLFPSILSNDAPDFSRTLPTHPALFVAAGLGLTWIWTHSWPLNVTMPQWLGAATACAVLVISGGWTFYDYFVAFPQNQELYYIYDVDKQDALEFLHPMAADHQVYLSQLWAGHASVAFMLGDYGFKSLDTSDTIVLPPPGTGAVYAFPAEQQERAEFMATALNAGAVQTTVDPYGKPLLAIVRVDAPRLDQWPANLAPQQVNLANFEEAPTLLGMSANRLGQSDENALTLYWRADAATLRDLTSFIHLIDANGSRVGQMDKAPGNGSYRTPYWAPGERVIDAYIPHVSEPCAVGENVRVIVGWYELAANGLRRPRLDTFGDTALAGEMQLPVRAYPHAELAPQIRLEEQGVDSIPINLWGYTLHEADLQAGAPILLDLFWQKSMAQADEAATSAVEARLRLQTQDTGFNIWNGVVNQPATWRMDEAVCQRLRLRLPNEITAGSYELSLTTIDAVSGDEAQSKIGALTLQPSLRNYSLPTPLTPANALFGALVGQPEIALAGIQIGEQPPNEHTLPVTLVWQAQSAPTNSYTVFVHLVDELGQIVSQSDALPAGGYATNQWAPGEVILDPHQLKLPDDLKS
;
A
#
# COMPACT_ATOMS: atom_id res chain seq x y z
N LEU A 1 -3.71 17.04 -21.30
CA LEU A 1 -2.85 18.24 -21.21
C LEU A 1 -2.16 18.44 -22.56
N PRO A 2 -2.00 19.67 -23.09
CA PRO A 2 -1.26 19.86 -24.32
C PRO A 2 0.22 19.55 -24.06
N LEU A 3 0.72 18.47 -24.66
CA LEU A 3 2.06 17.90 -24.49
C LEU A 3 3.19 18.94 -24.43
N GLY A 4 3.10 20.02 -25.24
CA GLY A 4 4.10 21.08 -25.25
C GLY A 4 4.28 21.83 -23.92
N LEU A 5 3.21 22.01 -23.13
CA LEU A 5 3.31 22.69 -21.82
C LEU A 5 3.93 21.76 -20.76
N GLU A 6 3.64 20.46 -20.86
CA GLU A 6 4.24 19.45 -19.98
C GLU A 6 5.75 19.34 -20.27
N PHE A 7 6.13 19.28 -21.55
CA PHE A 7 7.55 19.23 -21.94
C PHE A 7 8.33 20.49 -21.58
N TYR A 8 7.70 21.67 -21.59
CA TYR A 8 8.34 22.89 -21.11
C TYR A 8 8.60 22.85 -19.59
N ARG A 9 7.67 22.25 -18.82
CA ARG A 9 7.77 22.15 -17.35
C ARG A 9 8.66 21.00 -16.89
N ARG A 10 8.73 19.92 -17.69
CA ARG A 10 9.48 18.69 -17.42
C ARG A 10 10.37 18.32 -18.62
N PRO A 11 11.43 19.09 -18.90
CA PRO A 11 12.34 18.78 -20.00
C PRO A 11 13.13 17.48 -19.75
N ASP A 12 13.25 17.05 -18.50
CA ASP A 12 13.77 15.74 -18.06
C ASP A 12 13.09 14.57 -18.78
N PHE A 13 11.76 14.61 -18.92
CA PHE A 13 10.99 13.58 -19.61
C PHE A 13 11.39 13.38 -21.09
N PHE A 14 12.01 14.36 -21.73
CA PHE A 14 12.48 14.26 -23.12
C PHE A 14 13.81 13.51 -23.24
N PHE A 15 14.69 13.64 -22.25
CA PHE A 15 16.08 13.18 -22.34
C PHE A 15 16.37 11.92 -21.52
N GLU A 16 15.57 11.63 -20.49
CA GLU A 16 15.83 10.53 -19.55
C GLU A 16 15.79 9.16 -20.26
N HIS A 17 14.71 8.86 -21.00
CA HIS A 17 14.60 7.62 -21.79
C HIS A 17 15.64 7.54 -22.92
N ALA A 18 15.99 8.67 -23.53
CA ALA A 18 17.00 8.72 -24.59
C ALA A 18 18.42 8.46 -24.06
N ALA A 19 18.72 8.87 -22.82
CA ALA A 19 20.00 8.67 -22.15
C ALA A 19 20.21 7.21 -21.71
N GLU A 20 19.13 6.49 -21.38
CA GLU A 20 19.17 5.07 -21.01
C GLU A 20 19.53 4.17 -22.20
N ALA A 21 18.99 4.46 -23.38
CA ALA A 21 19.22 3.68 -24.59
C ALA A 21 20.50 4.08 -25.39
N PHE A 22 21.28 5.03 -24.88
CA PHE A 22 22.44 5.60 -25.59
C PHE A 22 23.72 4.83 -25.31
N VAL A 23 24.58 4.67 -26.31
CA VAL A 23 25.84 3.89 -26.23
C VAL A 23 26.85 4.35 -25.16
N PHE A 24 26.68 5.55 -24.60
CA PHE A 24 27.50 6.07 -23.50
C PHE A 24 26.99 5.67 -22.11
N ASN A 25 25.80 5.06 -22.01
CA ASN A 25 25.36 4.38 -20.80
C ASN A 25 26.21 3.13 -20.58
N GLU A 26 26.65 2.89 -19.35
CA GLU A 26 27.52 1.77 -19.00
C GLU A 26 26.88 0.40 -19.29
N GLN A 27 25.55 0.29 -19.16
CA GLN A 27 24.79 -0.93 -19.47
C GLN A 27 24.80 -1.26 -20.97
N VAL A 28 24.93 -0.25 -21.83
CA VAL A 28 24.91 -0.39 -23.30
C VAL A 28 26.33 -0.47 -23.86
N GLY A 29 27.22 0.42 -23.41
CA GLY A 29 28.60 0.52 -23.87
C GLY A 29 29.55 -0.51 -23.25
N GLY A 30 29.14 -1.22 -22.18
CA GLY A 30 29.94 -2.23 -21.50
C GLY A 30 31.31 -1.72 -21.03
N GLY A 31 31.38 -0.46 -20.60
CA GLY A 31 32.61 0.23 -20.20
C GLY A 31 33.53 0.69 -21.34
N SER A 32 33.17 0.47 -22.62
CA SER A 32 33.96 0.93 -23.78
C SER A 32 33.08 1.46 -24.94
N PRO A 33 32.53 2.69 -24.81
CA PRO A 33 31.56 3.25 -25.76
C PRO A 33 32.02 3.25 -27.23
N TRP A 34 33.31 3.53 -27.48
CA TRP A 34 33.86 3.54 -28.85
C TRP A 34 33.90 2.16 -29.50
N LEU A 35 34.17 1.11 -28.71
CA LEU A 35 34.16 -0.27 -29.21
C LEU A 35 32.72 -0.72 -29.51
N ALA A 36 31.76 -0.31 -28.68
CA ALA A 36 30.34 -0.53 -28.91
C ALA A 36 29.87 0.15 -30.21
N ILE A 37 30.22 1.43 -30.43
CA ILE A 37 29.92 2.16 -31.67
C ILE A 37 30.47 1.43 -32.90
N LEU A 38 31.73 0.98 -32.88
CA LEU A 38 32.31 0.25 -34.01
C LEU A 38 31.58 -1.07 -34.29
N ARG A 39 31.22 -1.81 -33.24
CA ARG A 39 30.44 -3.05 -33.36
C ARG A 39 29.05 -2.78 -33.93
N HIS A 40 28.37 -1.74 -33.43
CA HIS A 40 27.03 -1.35 -33.86
C HIS A 40 27.07 -0.86 -35.31
N ALA A 41 28.05 -0.05 -35.70
CA ALA A 41 28.28 0.34 -37.09
C ALA A 41 28.47 -0.88 -38.00
N GLY A 42 29.25 -1.88 -37.58
CA GLY A 42 29.41 -3.13 -38.32
C GLY A 42 28.09 -3.90 -38.51
N ARG A 43 27.27 -3.98 -37.45
CA ARG A 43 25.94 -4.62 -37.52
C ARG A 43 24.96 -3.84 -38.40
N VAL A 44 24.92 -2.52 -38.27
CA VAL A 44 24.07 -1.62 -39.07
C VAL A 44 24.45 -1.67 -40.55
N ILE A 45 25.74 -1.72 -40.89
CA ILE A 45 26.16 -1.93 -42.28
C ILE A 45 25.80 -3.34 -42.75
N GLY A 46 25.98 -4.35 -41.89
CA GLY A 46 25.64 -5.74 -42.16
C GLY A 46 24.15 -6.00 -42.38
N MET A 47 23.28 -5.16 -41.82
CA MET A 47 21.81 -5.33 -41.89
C MET A 47 21.26 -5.29 -43.31
N PHE A 48 21.96 -4.67 -44.24
CA PHE A 48 21.49 -4.56 -45.61
C PHE A 48 21.58 -5.85 -46.41
N ASN A 49 22.54 -6.73 -46.13
CA ASN A 49 22.83 -7.90 -46.99
C ASN A 49 23.09 -9.20 -46.21
N TRP A 50 23.36 -9.14 -44.90
CA TRP A 50 23.77 -10.31 -44.14
C TRP A 50 22.79 -10.66 -43.02
N ARG A 51 22.66 -9.79 -42.01
CA ARG A 51 21.82 -10.08 -40.84
C ARG A 51 21.17 -8.80 -40.34
N GLY A 52 19.85 -8.77 -40.45
CA GLY A 52 19.01 -7.65 -40.04
C GLY A 52 18.76 -7.55 -38.55
N ASP A 53 17.78 -6.71 -38.22
CA ASP A 53 17.20 -6.55 -36.89
C ASP A 53 16.66 -7.88 -36.37
N LEU A 54 16.82 -8.15 -35.07
CA LEU A 54 16.36 -9.37 -34.41
C LEU A 54 15.03 -9.19 -33.66
N ASP A 55 14.51 -7.97 -33.62
CA ASP A 55 13.24 -7.68 -32.98
C ASP A 55 12.04 -8.21 -33.79
N TRP A 56 11.18 -8.96 -33.11
CA TRP A 56 9.97 -9.55 -33.65
C TRP A 56 8.82 -8.53 -33.80
N THR A 57 8.90 -7.38 -33.13
CA THR A 57 7.80 -6.39 -33.10
C THR A 57 7.59 -5.69 -34.44
N HIS A 58 8.62 -5.58 -35.28
CA HIS A 58 8.56 -4.77 -36.51
C HIS A 58 8.98 -5.51 -37.79
N ASN A 59 9.64 -6.68 -37.70
CA ASN A 59 10.09 -7.45 -38.87
C ASN A 59 10.32 -8.93 -38.54
N VAL A 60 10.53 -9.76 -39.58
CA VAL A 60 11.11 -11.10 -39.53
C VAL A 60 12.55 -11.04 -38.99
N PRO A 61 12.85 -11.65 -37.83
CA PRO A 61 14.16 -11.53 -37.20
C PRO A 61 15.31 -12.06 -38.03
N GLY A 62 16.37 -11.28 -38.07
CA GLY A 62 17.62 -11.56 -38.77
C GLY A 62 17.53 -11.39 -40.28
N ARG A 63 16.34 -11.15 -40.85
CA ARG A 63 16.17 -10.91 -42.28
C ARG A 63 16.87 -9.60 -42.67
N PRO A 64 17.83 -9.61 -43.61
CA PRO A 64 18.43 -8.38 -44.11
C PRO A 64 17.41 -7.52 -44.90
N VAL A 65 17.68 -6.23 -45.02
CA VAL A 65 16.83 -5.28 -45.78
C VAL A 65 16.68 -5.73 -47.23
N PHE A 66 17.78 -6.14 -47.87
CA PHE A 66 17.77 -6.78 -49.18
C PHE A 66 17.97 -8.28 -49.01
N ASP A 67 17.03 -9.07 -49.53
CA ASP A 67 17.20 -10.53 -49.59
C ASP A 67 18.43 -10.90 -50.45
N PRO A 68 18.92 -12.15 -50.42
CA PRO A 68 20.11 -12.55 -51.16
C PRO A 68 20.07 -12.24 -52.67
N LEU A 69 18.90 -12.21 -53.32
CA LEU A 69 18.77 -11.85 -54.74
C LEU A 69 18.91 -10.35 -54.96
N MET A 70 18.32 -9.53 -54.09
CA MET A 70 18.41 -8.07 -54.15
C MET A 70 19.72 -7.51 -53.62
N SER A 71 20.43 -8.27 -52.77
CA SER A 71 21.76 -7.93 -52.27
C SER A 71 22.77 -7.69 -53.41
N ILE A 72 22.71 -8.48 -54.48
CA ILE A 72 23.62 -8.36 -55.64
C ILE A 72 23.42 -7.02 -56.38
N PRO A 73 22.21 -6.68 -56.86
CA PRO A 73 21.93 -5.35 -57.43
C PRO A 73 22.24 -4.22 -56.45
N PHE A 74 21.93 -4.36 -55.16
CA PHE A 74 22.25 -3.33 -54.17
C PHE A 74 23.76 -3.06 -54.08
N LEU A 75 24.58 -4.08 -53.88
CA LEU A 75 26.04 -3.94 -53.79
C LEU A 75 26.65 -3.40 -55.09
N MET A 76 26.19 -3.88 -56.25
CA MET A 76 26.58 -3.32 -57.55
C MET A 76 26.21 -1.84 -57.65
N GLY A 77 25.01 -1.50 -57.21
CA GLY A 77 24.51 -0.15 -57.11
C GLY A 77 25.35 0.78 -56.26
N VAL A 78 25.79 0.31 -55.08
CA VAL A 78 26.70 1.06 -54.19
C VAL A 78 28.05 1.32 -54.88
N VAL A 79 28.60 0.33 -55.58
CA VAL A 79 29.86 0.49 -56.34
C VAL A 79 29.68 1.48 -57.49
N ILE A 80 28.57 1.40 -58.24
CA ILE A 80 28.25 2.33 -59.33
C ILE A 80 28.07 3.74 -58.79
N TRP A 81 27.32 3.89 -57.71
CA TRP A 81 27.11 5.16 -57.03
C TRP A 81 28.44 5.77 -56.61
N ALA A 82 29.29 5.02 -55.91
CA ALA A 82 30.62 5.50 -55.51
C ALA A 82 31.44 5.93 -56.74
N ARG A 83 31.46 5.13 -57.81
CA ARG A 83 32.17 5.48 -59.04
C ARG A 83 31.65 6.76 -59.70
N ARG A 84 30.34 6.96 -59.74
CA ARG A 84 29.71 8.18 -60.27
C ARG A 84 30.04 9.40 -59.42
N LEU A 85 30.07 9.24 -58.09
CA LEU A 85 30.41 10.32 -57.16
C LEU A 85 31.86 10.82 -57.33
N TYR A 86 32.80 9.93 -57.67
CA TYR A 86 34.21 10.29 -57.93
C TYR A 86 34.49 10.65 -59.40
N ASN A 87 33.50 10.58 -60.28
CA ASN A 87 33.66 10.95 -61.68
C ASN A 87 33.38 12.45 -61.88
N ALA A 88 34.40 13.21 -62.25
CA ALA A 88 34.29 14.66 -62.44
C ALA A 88 33.31 15.07 -63.56
N ASP A 89 33.04 14.16 -64.51
CA ASP A 89 32.16 14.41 -65.66
C ASP A 89 30.73 13.85 -65.45
N ASP A 90 30.37 13.38 -64.25
CA ASP A 90 29.01 12.91 -63.98
C ASP A 90 28.01 14.09 -63.95
N PRO A 91 26.79 13.93 -64.48
CA PRO A 91 25.79 15.00 -64.47
C PRO A 91 25.14 15.25 -63.09
N ASP A 92 25.20 14.28 -62.15
CA ASP A 92 24.43 14.33 -60.88
C ASP A 92 25.29 14.20 -59.59
N PRO A 93 26.54 14.69 -59.50
CA PRO A 93 27.41 14.43 -58.35
C PRO A 93 26.85 15.00 -57.03
N ASP A 94 26.22 16.17 -57.08
CA ASP A 94 25.63 16.82 -55.90
C ASP A 94 24.46 16.03 -55.32
N ALA A 95 23.62 15.45 -56.18
CA ALA A 95 22.49 14.62 -55.75
C ALA A 95 22.98 13.31 -55.11
N LEU A 96 24.00 12.68 -55.71
CA LEU A 96 24.64 11.48 -55.17
C LEU A 96 25.34 11.76 -53.83
N ALA A 97 25.95 12.94 -53.66
CA ALA A 97 26.57 13.37 -52.42
C ALA A 97 25.51 13.60 -51.31
N LEU A 98 24.42 14.29 -51.65
CA LEU A 98 23.31 14.54 -50.72
C LEU A 98 22.68 13.23 -50.22
N LEU A 99 22.39 12.30 -51.12
CA LEU A 99 21.83 11.00 -50.76
C LEU A 99 22.82 10.17 -49.92
N GLY A 100 24.13 10.28 -50.19
CA GLY A 100 25.16 9.62 -49.39
C GLY A 100 25.21 10.19 -47.97
N LEU A 101 25.19 11.52 -47.85
CA LEU A 101 25.11 12.20 -46.55
C LEU A 101 23.83 11.83 -45.79
N TRP A 102 22.69 11.77 -46.48
CA TRP A 102 21.43 11.32 -45.90
C TRP A 102 21.59 9.94 -45.27
N VAL A 103 22.09 8.95 -46.03
CA VAL A 103 22.29 7.58 -45.52
C VAL A 103 23.16 7.60 -44.27
N VAL A 104 24.31 8.30 -44.29
CA VAL A 104 25.21 8.37 -43.14
C VAL A 104 24.52 8.99 -41.91
N VAL A 105 23.83 10.11 -42.08
CA VAL A 105 23.14 10.81 -40.98
C VAL A 105 22.02 9.95 -40.40
N MET A 106 21.22 9.32 -41.25
CA MET A 106 20.04 8.56 -40.82
C MET A 106 20.37 7.14 -40.30
N LEU A 107 21.59 6.63 -40.48
CA LEU A 107 22.03 5.40 -39.82
C LEU A 107 22.51 5.64 -38.37
N PHE A 108 22.92 6.87 -38.06
CA PHE A 108 23.50 7.22 -36.78
C PHE A 108 22.61 6.90 -35.56
N PRO A 109 21.28 7.13 -35.59
CA PRO A 109 20.40 6.79 -34.46
C PRO A 109 20.43 5.31 -34.06
N SER A 110 20.57 4.38 -35.01
CA SER A 110 20.70 2.95 -34.70
C SER A 110 22.13 2.56 -34.30
N ILE A 111 23.16 3.23 -34.84
CA ILE A 111 24.55 2.99 -34.41
C ILE A 111 24.74 3.34 -32.92
N LEU A 112 24.03 4.36 -32.45
CA LEU A 112 24.11 4.84 -31.07
C LEU A 112 23.10 4.19 -30.11
N SER A 113 22.19 3.36 -30.60
CA SER A 113 21.21 2.67 -29.76
C SER A 113 21.78 1.36 -29.19
N ASN A 114 21.13 0.87 -28.14
CA ASN A 114 21.34 -0.43 -27.52
C ASN A 114 20.99 -1.61 -28.46
N ASP A 115 19.97 -1.46 -29.31
CA ASP A 115 19.42 -2.54 -30.13
C ASP A 115 19.93 -2.53 -31.59
N ALA A 116 21.21 -2.17 -31.81
CA ALA A 116 21.76 -2.11 -33.17
C ALA A 116 21.92 -3.52 -33.81
N PRO A 117 21.39 -3.77 -35.02
CA PRO A 117 20.67 -2.84 -35.90
C PRO A 117 19.17 -2.79 -35.62
N ASP A 118 18.57 -1.60 -35.72
CA ASP A 118 17.15 -1.33 -35.45
C ASP A 118 16.49 -0.78 -36.72
N PHE A 119 15.47 -1.47 -37.23
CA PHE A 119 14.80 -1.09 -38.47
C PHE A 119 13.87 0.11 -38.32
N SER A 120 13.26 0.30 -37.16
CA SER A 120 12.41 1.47 -36.89
C SER A 120 13.24 2.76 -36.94
N ARG A 121 14.46 2.73 -36.40
CA ARG A 121 15.40 3.87 -36.35
C ARG A 121 16.09 4.14 -37.68
N THR A 122 16.19 3.12 -38.54
CA THR A 122 16.84 3.24 -39.86
C THR A 122 15.83 3.36 -41.01
N LEU A 123 14.52 3.33 -40.71
CA LEU A 123 13.45 3.54 -41.68
C LEU A 123 13.67 4.76 -42.60
N PRO A 124 14.13 5.92 -42.09
CA PRO A 124 14.38 7.10 -42.94
C PRO A 124 15.50 6.92 -43.98
N THR A 125 16.35 5.90 -43.88
CA THR A 125 17.45 5.66 -44.84
C THR A 125 16.99 5.03 -46.16
N HIS A 126 15.83 4.36 -46.15
CA HIS A 126 15.36 3.53 -47.25
C HIS A 126 15.24 4.27 -48.60
N PRO A 127 14.65 5.49 -48.69
CA PRO A 127 14.51 6.18 -49.97
C PRO A 127 15.86 6.37 -50.71
N ALA A 128 16.92 6.71 -49.97
CA ALA A 128 18.25 6.88 -50.54
C ALA A 128 18.88 5.54 -50.93
N LEU A 129 18.71 4.48 -50.12
CA LEU A 129 19.30 3.17 -50.38
C LEU A 129 18.65 2.43 -51.56
N PHE A 130 17.35 2.62 -51.78
CA PHE A 130 16.67 2.05 -52.95
C PHE A 130 17.17 2.64 -54.27
N VAL A 131 17.76 3.85 -54.26
CA VAL A 131 18.47 4.40 -55.44
C VAL A 131 19.69 3.53 -55.78
N ALA A 132 20.45 3.06 -54.78
CA ALA A 132 21.56 2.13 -55.01
C ALA A 132 21.04 0.84 -55.67
N ALA A 133 20.05 0.19 -55.07
CA ALA A 133 19.46 -1.02 -55.65
C ALA A 133 18.94 -0.81 -57.10
N GLY A 134 18.30 0.33 -57.35
CA GLY A 134 17.84 0.74 -58.68
C GLY A 134 18.98 0.92 -59.70
N LEU A 135 20.10 1.52 -59.30
CA LEU A 135 21.30 1.65 -60.16
C LEU A 135 21.86 0.29 -60.57
N GLY A 136 21.94 -0.66 -59.63
CA GLY A 136 22.40 -2.02 -59.94
C GLY A 136 21.45 -2.79 -60.85
N LEU A 137 20.12 -2.70 -60.61
CA LEU A 137 19.12 -3.31 -61.49
C LEU A 137 19.14 -2.70 -62.90
N THR A 138 19.29 -1.39 -63.00
CA THR A 138 19.42 -0.68 -64.29
C THR A 138 20.68 -1.12 -65.02
N TRP A 139 21.77 -1.36 -64.29
CA TRP A 139 22.98 -1.91 -64.86
C TRP A 139 22.77 -3.33 -65.39
N ILE A 140 22.13 -4.22 -64.64
CA ILE A 140 21.78 -5.58 -65.08
C ILE A 140 20.88 -5.53 -66.34
N TRP A 141 19.96 -4.57 -66.40
CA TRP A 141 19.07 -4.38 -67.54
C TRP A 141 19.84 -3.96 -68.80
N THR A 142 20.78 -3.01 -68.67
CA THR A 142 21.38 -2.30 -69.81
C THR A 142 22.75 -2.84 -70.24
N HIS A 143 23.52 -3.43 -69.34
CA HIS A 143 24.91 -3.84 -69.57
C HIS A 143 25.07 -5.36 -69.69
N SER A 144 25.92 -5.78 -70.62
CA SER A 144 26.34 -7.17 -70.82
C SER A 144 27.33 -7.57 -69.72
N TRP A 145 27.13 -8.74 -69.09
CA TRP A 145 28.00 -9.30 -68.04
C TRP A 145 29.51 -9.28 -68.45
N PRO A 146 30.47 -9.16 -67.51
CA PRO A 146 31.91 -9.00 -67.79
C PRO A 146 32.62 -10.16 -68.54
N LEU A 147 31.89 -11.15 -69.06
CA LEU A 147 32.43 -12.34 -69.69
C LEU A 147 32.38 -12.29 -71.23
N ASN A 148 32.67 -11.17 -71.90
CA ASN A 148 32.77 -11.07 -73.37
C ASN A 148 31.57 -11.64 -74.18
N VAL A 149 30.42 -11.89 -73.55
CA VAL A 149 29.19 -12.35 -74.17
C VAL A 149 28.24 -11.17 -74.21
N THR A 150 27.99 -10.62 -75.41
CA THR A 150 26.97 -9.61 -75.63
C THR A 150 25.59 -10.25 -75.51
N MET A 151 25.02 -10.21 -74.30
CA MET A 151 23.62 -10.61 -74.12
C MET A 151 22.69 -9.55 -74.73
N PRO A 152 21.63 -9.97 -75.43
CA PRO A 152 20.63 -9.03 -75.95
C PRO A 152 19.87 -8.37 -74.80
N GLN A 153 19.55 -7.07 -74.93
CA GLN A 153 18.94 -6.26 -73.86
C GLN A 153 17.66 -6.87 -73.25
N TRP A 154 16.87 -7.60 -74.04
CA TRP A 154 15.67 -8.28 -73.53
C TRP A 154 16.00 -9.34 -72.46
N LEU A 155 17.18 -9.95 -72.51
CA LEU A 155 17.63 -10.94 -71.54
C LEU A 155 18.08 -10.29 -70.23
N GLY A 156 18.74 -9.11 -70.30
CA GLY A 156 19.05 -8.29 -69.11
C GLY A 156 17.78 -7.76 -68.44
N ALA A 157 16.84 -7.25 -69.24
CA ALA A 157 15.52 -6.85 -68.75
C ALA A 157 14.74 -8.01 -68.11
N ALA A 158 14.72 -9.18 -68.77
CA ALA A 158 14.11 -10.38 -68.21
C ALA A 158 14.77 -10.82 -66.90
N THR A 159 16.10 -10.73 -66.80
CA THR A 159 16.85 -11.04 -65.58
C THR A 159 16.50 -10.08 -64.45
N ALA A 160 16.51 -8.76 -64.69
CA ALA A 160 16.13 -7.76 -63.69
C ALA A 160 14.66 -7.95 -63.24
N CYS A 161 13.75 -8.23 -64.17
CA CYS A 161 12.35 -8.54 -63.86
C CYS A 161 12.22 -9.83 -63.03
N ALA A 162 12.96 -10.88 -63.38
CA ALA A 162 12.96 -12.14 -62.64
C ALA A 162 13.48 -11.95 -61.21
N VAL A 163 14.56 -11.18 -61.01
CA VAL A 163 15.07 -10.82 -59.67
C VAL A 163 13.97 -10.15 -58.86
N LEU A 164 13.30 -9.12 -59.40
CA LEU A 164 12.23 -8.41 -58.70
C LEU A 164 11.03 -9.30 -58.38
N VAL A 165 10.58 -10.14 -59.33
CA VAL A 165 9.42 -11.03 -59.12
C VAL A 165 9.74 -12.11 -58.08
N ILE A 166 10.91 -12.73 -58.15
CA ILE A 166 11.30 -13.78 -57.21
C ILE A 166 11.56 -13.19 -55.83
N SER A 167 12.29 -12.07 -55.72
CA SER A 167 12.51 -11.34 -54.45
C SER A 167 11.18 -10.88 -53.84
N GLY A 168 10.27 -10.32 -54.64
CA GLY A 168 8.95 -9.89 -54.20
C GLY A 168 8.11 -11.07 -53.71
N GLY A 169 8.10 -12.19 -54.43
CA GLY A 169 7.41 -13.41 -54.02
C GLY A 169 8.00 -14.02 -52.74
N TRP A 170 9.32 -14.02 -52.60
CA TRP A 170 10.01 -14.49 -51.39
C TRP A 170 9.70 -13.58 -50.19
N THR A 171 9.78 -12.26 -50.36
CA THR A 171 9.42 -11.30 -49.32
C THR A 171 7.95 -11.42 -48.93
N PHE A 172 7.05 -11.62 -49.89
CA PHE A 172 5.64 -11.87 -49.61
C PHE A 172 5.45 -13.13 -48.78
N TYR A 173 6.08 -14.24 -49.16
CA TYR A 173 6.00 -15.48 -48.39
C TYR A 173 6.52 -15.30 -46.97
N ASP A 174 7.69 -14.66 -46.79
CA ASP A 174 8.27 -14.53 -45.47
C ASP A 174 7.44 -13.65 -44.53
N TYR A 175 6.89 -12.53 -45.01
CA TYR A 175 6.08 -11.63 -44.16
C TYR A 175 4.61 -12.04 -43.99
N PHE A 176 3.97 -12.59 -45.03
CA PHE A 176 2.53 -12.86 -45.01
C PHE A 176 2.19 -14.34 -44.83
N VAL A 177 3.18 -15.24 -44.91
CA VAL A 177 2.97 -16.68 -44.70
C VAL A 177 3.81 -17.21 -43.55
N ALA A 178 5.13 -17.02 -43.56
CA ALA A 178 6.02 -17.60 -42.55
C ALA A 178 5.98 -16.83 -41.22
N PHE A 179 6.06 -15.49 -41.27
CA PHE A 179 6.11 -14.65 -40.08
C PHE A 179 4.88 -14.78 -39.17
N PRO A 180 3.62 -14.72 -39.67
CA PRO A 180 2.43 -14.84 -38.83
C PRO A 180 2.27 -16.21 -38.17
N GLN A 181 2.96 -17.24 -38.65
CA GLN A 181 2.93 -18.59 -38.08
C GLN A 181 3.87 -18.75 -36.87
N ASN A 182 4.69 -17.74 -36.57
CA ASN A 182 5.61 -17.82 -35.44
C ASN A 182 4.87 -17.58 -34.11
N GLN A 183 5.10 -18.48 -33.16
CA GLN A 183 4.50 -18.40 -31.83
C GLN A 183 4.88 -17.12 -31.05
N GLU A 184 6.04 -16.51 -31.31
CA GLU A 184 6.44 -15.30 -30.57
C GLU A 184 5.49 -14.12 -30.83
N LEU A 185 4.89 -14.07 -32.03
CA LEU A 185 3.94 -13.02 -32.40
C LEU A 185 2.64 -13.10 -31.59
N TYR A 186 2.25 -14.29 -31.15
CA TYR A 186 1.06 -14.49 -30.31
C TYR A 186 1.19 -13.74 -28.97
N TYR A 187 2.39 -13.73 -28.37
CA TYR A 187 2.63 -13.03 -27.11
C TYR A 187 2.96 -11.54 -27.30
N ILE A 188 3.73 -11.21 -28.34
CA ILE A 188 4.17 -9.83 -28.59
C ILE A 188 3.01 -8.91 -28.98
N TYR A 189 2.04 -9.44 -29.72
CA TYR A 189 0.84 -8.69 -30.09
C TYR A 189 -0.34 -8.91 -29.14
N ASP A 190 -0.08 -9.42 -27.93
CA ASP A 190 -1.08 -9.63 -26.88
C ASP A 190 -2.28 -10.51 -27.28
N VAL A 191 -2.12 -11.39 -28.28
CA VAL A 191 -3.17 -12.32 -28.70
C VAL A 191 -3.45 -13.31 -27.56
N ASP A 192 -2.43 -13.66 -26.78
CA ASP A 192 -2.56 -14.42 -25.54
C ASP A 192 -3.57 -13.83 -24.56
N LYS A 193 -3.53 -12.51 -24.38
CA LYS A 193 -4.44 -11.79 -23.49
C LYS A 193 -5.84 -11.70 -24.09
N GLN A 194 -5.96 -11.52 -25.41
CA GLN A 194 -7.27 -11.55 -26.07
C GLN A 194 -7.94 -12.92 -25.92
N ASP A 195 -7.24 -14.01 -26.23
CA ASP A 195 -7.74 -15.38 -26.10
C ASP A 195 -8.14 -15.69 -24.65
N ALA A 196 -7.38 -15.19 -23.67
CA ALA A 196 -7.72 -15.31 -22.26
C ALA A 196 -9.04 -14.59 -21.90
N LEU A 197 -9.25 -13.37 -22.39
CA LEU A 197 -10.50 -12.63 -22.15
C LEU A 197 -11.69 -13.30 -22.85
N GLU A 198 -11.52 -13.74 -24.08
CA GLU A 198 -12.55 -14.50 -24.82
C GLU A 198 -12.91 -15.80 -24.13
N PHE A 199 -11.93 -16.50 -23.55
CA PHE A 199 -12.15 -17.70 -22.75
C PHE A 199 -12.97 -17.42 -21.47
N LEU A 200 -12.71 -16.30 -20.80
CA LEU A 200 -13.41 -15.90 -19.57
C LEU A 200 -14.83 -15.36 -19.85
N HIS A 201 -15.06 -14.77 -21.01
CA HIS A 201 -16.31 -14.06 -21.33
C HIS A 201 -17.58 -14.89 -21.11
N PRO A 202 -17.68 -16.17 -21.54
CA PRO A 202 -18.85 -16.99 -21.26
C PRO A 202 -19.15 -17.17 -19.77
N MET A 203 -18.13 -17.11 -18.89
CA MET A 203 -18.29 -17.26 -17.44
C MET A 203 -18.89 -16.01 -16.79
N ALA A 204 -18.83 -14.86 -17.46
CA ALA A 204 -19.41 -13.61 -16.98
C ALA A 204 -20.93 -13.58 -17.05
N ALA A 205 -21.54 -14.54 -17.74
CA ALA A 205 -22.99 -14.64 -17.87
C ALA A 205 -23.69 -15.02 -16.55
N ASP A 206 -23.03 -15.82 -15.70
CA ASP A 206 -23.57 -16.33 -14.44
C ASP A 206 -22.67 -16.06 -13.22
N HIS A 207 -21.42 -15.60 -13.42
CA HIS A 207 -20.48 -15.23 -12.36
C HIS A 207 -19.95 -13.82 -12.55
N GLN A 208 -19.61 -13.14 -11.45
CA GLN A 208 -18.76 -11.95 -11.52
C GLN A 208 -17.31 -12.39 -11.73
N VAL A 209 -16.72 -11.95 -12.84
CA VAL A 209 -15.31 -12.19 -13.15
C VAL A 209 -14.44 -11.08 -12.54
N TYR A 210 -13.44 -11.49 -11.76
CA TYR A 210 -12.37 -10.66 -11.23
C TYR A 210 -11.05 -11.07 -11.89
N LEU A 211 -10.47 -10.19 -12.70
CA LEU A 211 -9.18 -10.40 -13.34
C LEU A 211 -8.08 -9.77 -12.48
N SER A 212 -6.98 -10.52 -12.30
CA SER A 212 -5.79 -10.01 -11.60
C SER A 212 -5.35 -8.65 -12.15
N GLN A 213 -5.04 -7.72 -11.23
CA GLN A 213 -4.55 -6.39 -11.59
C GLN A 213 -3.30 -6.44 -12.50
N LEU A 214 -2.46 -7.47 -12.37
CA LEU A 214 -1.24 -7.63 -13.19
C LEU A 214 -1.56 -7.61 -14.70
N TRP A 215 -2.64 -8.27 -15.11
CA TRP A 215 -3.09 -8.26 -16.51
C TRP A 215 -4.11 -7.16 -16.79
N ALA A 216 -5.02 -6.88 -15.84
CA ALA A 216 -6.04 -5.85 -16.04
C ALA A 216 -5.45 -4.44 -16.23
N GLY A 217 -4.25 -4.17 -15.71
CA GLY A 217 -3.50 -2.93 -15.95
C GLY A 217 -2.77 -2.87 -17.30
N HIS A 218 -2.69 -3.97 -18.05
CA HIS A 218 -2.06 -3.99 -19.37
C HIS A 218 -2.90 -3.17 -20.36
N ALA A 219 -2.28 -2.32 -21.19
CA ALA A 219 -3.00 -1.38 -22.04
C ALA A 219 -4.04 -2.05 -22.96
N SER A 220 -3.66 -3.17 -23.60
CA SER A 220 -4.52 -3.96 -24.48
C SER A 220 -5.72 -4.55 -23.73
N VAL A 221 -5.50 -5.08 -22.52
CA VAL A 221 -6.56 -5.63 -21.67
C VAL A 221 -7.47 -4.53 -21.16
N ALA A 222 -6.91 -3.44 -20.60
CA ALA A 222 -7.66 -2.31 -20.08
C ALA A 222 -8.59 -1.68 -21.13
N PHE A 223 -8.15 -1.63 -22.40
CA PHE A 223 -8.99 -1.19 -23.51
C PHE A 223 -10.19 -2.12 -23.76
N MET A 224 -9.99 -3.43 -23.64
CA MET A 224 -11.01 -4.46 -23.89
C MET A 224 -11.93 -4.74 -22.70
N LEU A 225 -11.48 -4.53 -21.45
CA LEU A 225 -12.22 -4.90 -20.22
C LEU A 225 -13.64 -4.31 -20.16
N GLY A 226 -13.82 -3.09 -20.68
CA GLY A 226 -15.10 -2.40 -20.68
C GLY A 226 -16.21 -3.16 -21.42
N ASP A 227 -15.85 -3.92 -22.45
CA ASP A 227 -16.81 -4.69 -23.26
C ASP A 227 -17.26 -5.99 -22.58
N TYR A 228 -16.46 -6.48 -21.61
CA TYR A 228 -16.67 -7.78 -20.97
C TYR A 228 -17.31 -7.69 -19.57
N GLY A 229 -17.39 -6.49 -18.97
CA GLY A 229 -17.94 -6.32 -17.61
C GLY A 229 -17.07 -6.94 -16.50
N PHE A 230 -15.81 -7.24 -16.80
CA PHE A 230 -14.85 -7.78 -15.84
C PHE A 230 -14.39 -6.70 -14.87
N LYS A 231 -14.11 -7.09 -13.63
CA LYS A 231 -13.53 -6.21 -12.64
C LYS A 231 -12.05 -6.52 -12.44
N SER A 232 -11.23 -5.48 -12.30
CA SER A 232 -9.83 -5.66 -11.89
C SER A 232 -9.75 -5.82 -10.37
N LEU A 233 -8.93 -6.73 -9.87
CA LEU A 233 -8.71 -6.90 -8.44
C LEU A 233 -7.28 -7.37 -8.17
N ASP A 234 -6.60 -6.72 -7.21
CA ASP A 234 -5.41 -7.29 -6.58
C ASP A 234 -5.80 -8.05 -5.32
N THR A 235 -5.61 -9.36 -5.34
CA THR A 235 -5.96 -10.23 -4.22
C THR A 235 -4.84 -10.38 -3.18
N SER A 236 -3.87 -9.45 -3.17
CA SER A 236 -2.80 -9.46 -2.18
C SER A 236 -3.26 -9.12 -0.78
N ASP A 237 -4.10 -8.09 -0.66
CA ASP A 237 -4.65 -7.63 0.60
C ASP A 237 -6.18 -7.58 0.60
N THR A 238 -6.83 -7.94 -0.51
CA THR A 238 -8.26 -7.72 -0.68
C THR A 238 -8.96 -8.90 -1.33
N ILE A 239 -10.07 -9.34 -0.74
CA ILE A 239 -10.95 -10.35 -1.31
C ILE A 239 -12.34 -9.72 -1.47
N VAL A 240 -12.92 -9.83 -2.65
CA VAL A 240 -14.25 -9.28 -2.96
C VAL A 240 -15.20 -10.43 -3.19
N LEU A 241 -16.28 -10.49 -2.43
CA LEU A 241 -17.38 -11.42 -2.66
C LEU A 241 -18.51 -10.67 -3.37
N PRO A 242 -19.04 -11.19 -4.49
CA PRO A 242 -20.16 -10.57 -5.18
C PRO A 242 -21.42 -10.52 -4.28
N PRO A 243 -22.45 -9.77 -4.71
CA PRO A 243 -23.75 -9.78 -4.03
C PRO A 243 -24.29 -11.21 -3.85
N PRO A 244 -25.02 -11.50 -2.76
CA PRO A 244 -25.64 -12.80 -2.55
C PRO A 244 -26.48 -13.23 -3.78
N GLY A 245 -26.40 -14.50 -4.15
CA GLY A 245 -27.03 -15.07 -5.34
C GLY A 245 -26.17 -15.02 -6.61
N THR A 246 -24.96 -14.45 -6.57
CA THR A 246 -24.02 -14.42 -7.71
C THR A 246 -22.74 -15.19 -7.40
N GLY A 247 -22.28 -16.02 -8.34
CA GLY A 247 -20.99 -16.72 -8.24
C GLY A 247 -19.81 -15.81 -8.57
N ALA A 248 -18.58 -16.24 -8.27
CA ALA A 248 -17.37 -15.51 -8.61
C ALA A 248 -16.37 -16.38 -9.40
N VAL A 249 -15.67 -15.74 -10.32
CA VAL A 249 -14.50 -16.31 -11.01
C VAL A 249 -13.32 -15.37 -10.78
N TYR A 250 -12.27 -15.86 -10.12
CA TYR A 250 -11.01 -15.13 -9.98
C TYR A 250 -10.02 -15.70 -10.98
N ALA A 251 -9.59 -14.88 -11.93
CA ALA A 251 -8.69 -15.26 -13.00
C ALA A 251 -7.32 -14.61 -12.81
N PHE A 252 -6.29 -15.44 -12.81
CA PHE A 252 -4.91 -15.06 -12.64
C PHE A 252 -4.12 -15.44 -13.89
N PRO A 253 -3.11 -14.66 -14.26
CA PRO A 253 -2.18 -15.09 -15.29
C PRO A 253 -1.31 -16.24 -14.77
N ALA A 254 -0.72 -17.02 -15.67
CA ALA A 254 0.05 -18.21 -15.32
C ALA A 254 1.20 -17.94 -14.32
N GLU A 255 1.77 -16.74 -14.35
CA GLU A 255 2.84 -16.30 -13.43
C GLU A 255 2.36 -16.16 -11.98
N GLN A 256 1.04 -16.14 -11.75
CA GLN A 256 0.42 -15.98 -10.43
C GLN A 256 -0.34 -17.25 -9.99
N GLN A 257 0.10 -18.43 -10.42
CA GLN A 257 -0.48 -19.72 -10.01
C GLN A 257 -0.56 -19.87 -8.48
N GLU A 258 0.49 -19.51 -7.74
CA GLU A 258 0.50 -19.57 -6.26
C GLU A 258 -0.59 -18.69 -5.64
N ARG A 259 -0.90 -17.55 -6.28
CA ARG A 259 -1.97 -16.65 -5.82
C ARG A 259 -3.35 -17.28 -6.04
N ALA A 260 -3.55 -17.96 -7.17
CA ALA A 260 -4.77 -18.71 -7.43
C ALA A 260 -4.97 -19.83 -6.41
N GLU A 261 -3.89 -20.52 -6.01
CA GLU A 261 -3.93 -21.58 -4.99
C GLU A 261 -4.26 -21.03 -3.60
N PHE A 262 -3.69 -19.88 -3.24
CA PHE A 262 -4.07 -19.15 -2.04
C PHE A 262 -5.56 -18.80 -2.04
N MET A 263 -6.07 -18.24 -3.14
CA MET A 263 -7.48 -17.87 -3.27
C MET A 263 -8.42 -19.08 -3.21
N ALA A 264 -8.05 -20.19 -3.86
CA ALA A 264 -8.81 -21.43 -3.79
C ALA A 264 -8.90 -21.96 -2.36
N THR A 265 -7.80 -21.90 -1.61
CA THR A 265 -7.77 -22.29 -0.19
C THR A 265 -8.62 -21.33 0.67
N ALA A 266 -8.42 -20.02 0.50
CA ALA A 266 -9.09 -18.99 1.28
C ALA A 266 -10.62 -19.02 1.10
N LEU A 267 -11.10 -19.29 -0.11
CA LEU A 267 -12.53 -19.38 -0.42
C LEU A 267 -13.12 -20.80 -0.25
N ASN A 268 -12.30 -21.76 0.19
CA ASN A 268 -12.65 -23.19 0.22
C ASN A 268 -13.27 -23.65 -1.11
N ALA A 269 -12.63 -23.23 -2.21
CA ALA A 269 -13.00 -23.58 -3.57
C ALA A 269 -12.44 -24.97 -3.95
N GLY A 270 -12.85 -25.45 -5.13
CA GLY A 270 -12.23 -26.63 -5.73
C GLY A 270 -10.78 -26.36 -6.17
N ALA A 271 -10.15 -27.36 -6.80
CA ALA A 271 -8.82 -27.21 -7.39
C ALA A 271 -8.79 -26.07 -8.42
N VAL A 272 -7.68 -25.33 -8.44
CA VAL A 272 -7.41 -24.29 -9.44
C VAL A 272 -7.45 -24.92 -10.83
N GLN A 273 -8.21 -24.32 -11.74
CA GLN A 273 -8.29 -24.76 -13.13
C GLN A 273 -7.25 -24.01 -13.95
N THR A 274 -6.35 -24.74 -14.60
CA THR A 274 -5.35 -24.13 -15.49
C THR A 274 -5.78 -24.32 -16.94
N THR A 275 -5.79 -23.25 -17.71
CA THR A 275 -5.97 -23.30 -19.17
C THR A 275 -4.62 -23.21 -19.85
N VAL A 276 -4.56 -23.67 -21.10
CA VAL A 276 -3.37 -23.58 -21.93
C VAL A 276 -3.66 -22.79 -23.20
N ASP A 277 -2.63 -22.13 -23.71
CA ASP A 277 -2.64 -21.48 -25.00
C ASP A 277 -2.59 -22.52 -26.15
N PRO A 278 -2.74 -22.08 -27.42
CA PRO A 278 -2.66 -22.98 -28.58
C PRO A 278 -1.32 -23.73 -28.72
N TYR A 279 -0.27 -23.30 -28.02
CA TYR A 279 1.06 -23.91 -28.01
C TYR A 279 1.31 -24.81 -26.78
N GLY A 280 0.30 -24.99 -25.93
CA GLY A 280 0.36 -25.85 -24.74
C GLY A 280 1.05 -25.22 -23.53
N LYS A 281 1.31 -23.91 -23.52
CA LYS A 281 1.81 -23.22 -22.33
C LYS A 281 0.64 -22.79 -21.44
N PRO A 282 0.80 -22.78 -20.11
CA PRO A 282 -0.23 -22.27 -19.20
C PRO A 282 -0.59 -20.82 -19.53
N LEU A 283 -1.89 -20.51 -19.59
CA LEU A 283 -2.42 -19.19 -19.93
C LEU A 283 -3.08 -18.52 -18.72
N LEU A 284 -4.11 -19.16 -18.17
CA LEU A 284 -4.82 -18.68 -16.98
C LEU A 284 -4.85 -19.73 -15.87
N ALA A 285 -4.81 -19.26 -14.64
CA ALA A 285 -5.16 -19.99 -13.43
C ALA A 285 -6.48 -19.45 -12.89
N ILE A 286 -7.50 -20.30 -12.78
CA ILE A 286 -8.88 -19.90 -12.55
C ILE A 286 -9.42 -20.54 -11.27
N VAL A 287 -9.98 -19.71 -10.39
CA VAL A 287 -10.71 -20.12 -9.19
C VAL A 287 -12.18 -19.79 -9.37
N ARG A 288 -13.01 -20.82 -9.56
CA ARG A 288 -14.47 -20.67 -9.70
C ARG A 288 -15.19 -21.05 -8.41
N VAL A 289 -16.11 -20.20 -7.98
CA VAL A 289 -16.92 -20.42 -6.78
C VAL A 289 -18.37 -20.08 -7.06
N ASP A 290 -19.27 -21.06 -6.87
CA ASP A 290 -20.71 -20.87 -7.12
C ASP A 290 -21.39 -20.06 -6.00
N ALA A 291 -22.48 -19.38 -6.35
CA ALA A 291 -23.21 -18.44 -5.49
C ALA A 291 -23.54 -18.96 -4.07
N PRO A 292 -24.06 -20.19 -3.86
CA PRO A 292 -24.46 -20.65 -2.52
C PRO A 292 -23.29 -20.71 -1.53
N ARG A 293 -22.06 -20.88 -2.01
CA ARG A 293 -20.86 -20.88 -1.16
C ARG A 293 -20.43 -19.47 -0.77
N LEU A 294 -20.77 -18.47 -1.59
CA LEU A 294 -20.44 -17.07 -1.38
C LEU A 294 -21.53 -16.31 -0.63
N ASP A 295 -22.76 -16.82 -0.54
CA ASP A 295 -23.87 -16.17 0.17
C ASP A 295 -23.55 -15.88 1.65
N GLN A 296 -22.71 -16.71 2.26
CA GLN A 296 -22.17 -16.51 3.61
C GLN A 296 -20.66 -16.28 3.57
N TRP A 297 -20.10 -15.74 4.65
CA TRP A 297 -18.66 -15.67 4.80
C TRP A 297 -18.05 -17.07 4.83
N PRO A 298 -16.97 -17.35 4.07
CA PRO A 298 -16.16 -18.53 4.32
C PRO A 298 -15.70 -18.52 5.78
N ALA A 299 -15.72 -19.67 6.47
CA ALA A 299 -15.53 -19.71 7.93
C ALA A 299 -14.18 -19.13 8.39
N ASN A 300 -13.13 -19.31 7.60
CA ASN A 300 -11.79 -18.75 7.81
C ASN A 300 -11.67 -17.26 7.46
N LEU A 301 -12.64 -16.70 6.74
CA LEU A 301 -12.74 -15.30 6.34
C LEU A 301 -13.96 -14.61 6.98
N ALA A 302 -14.55 -15.16 8.04
CA ALA A 302 -15.63 -14.50 8.74
C ALA A 302 -15.07 -13.44 9.73
N PRO A 303 -15.77 -12.31 9.93
CA PRO A 303 -15.40 -11.35 10.97
C PRO A 303 -15.42 -12.01 12.34
N GLN A 304 -14.35 -11.84 13.11
CA GLN A 304 -14.27 -12.33 14.50
C GLN A 304 -15.02 -11.41 15.47
N GLN A 305 -15.08 -10.12 15.15
CA GLN A 305 -15.80 -9.10 15.91
C GLN A 305 -16.78 -8.40 14.98
N VAL A 306 -18.07 -8.47 15.29
CA VAL A 306 -19.14 -7.90 14.47
C VAL A 306 -19.60 -6.60 15.09
N ASN A 307 -19.25 -5.48 14.45
CA ASN A 307 -19.70 -4.14 14.81
C ASN A 307 -20.22 -3.44 13.56
N LEU A 308 -21.55 -3.34 13.46
CA LEU A 308 -22.19 -2.74 12.30
C LEU A 308 -22.13 -1.20 12.39
N ALA A 309 -21.77 -0.55 11.29
CA ALA A 309 -21.81 0.91 11.20
C ALA A 309 -22.18 1.37 9.80
N ASN A 310 -23.29 2.11 9.70
CA ASN A 310 -23.79 2.63 8.43
C ASN A 310 -23.28 4.06 8.23
N PHE A 311 -22.76 4.34 7.03
CA PHE A 311 -22.25 5.65 6.66
C PHE A 311 -23.04 6.25 5.49
N GLU A 312 -23.15 7.58 5.46
CA GLU A 312 -23.86 8.28 4.40
C GLU A 312 -23.09 8.16 3.07
N GLU A 313 -23.74 7.67 2.01
CA GLU A 313 -23.17 7.43 0.66
C GLU A 313 -21.80 6.71 0.67
N ALA A 314 -21.56 5.83 1.64
CA ALA A 314 -20.32 5.09 1.80
C ALA A 314 -20.60 3.63 2.22
N PRO A 315 -19.64 2.71 2.02
CA PRO A 315 -19.81 1.32 2.42
C PRO A 315 -20.02 1.15 3.93
N THR A 316 -20.92 0.25 4.30
CA THR A 316 -21.22 -0.12 5.68
C THR A 316 -20.16 -1.05 6.23
N LEU A 317 -19.70 -0.77 7.45
CA LEU A 317 -18.83 -1.67 8.20
C LEU A 317 -19.66 -2.86 8.72
N LEU A 318 -19.14 -4.06 8.52
CA LEU A 318 -19.72 -5.30 9.00
C LEU A 318 -18.98 -5.90 10.20
N GLY A 319 -17.70 -5.58 10.36
CA GLY A 319 -16.89 -6.04 11.46
C GLY A 319 -15.40 -6.03 11.16
N MET A 320 -14.63 -6.69 12.01
CA MET A 320 -13.19 -6.85 11.86
C MET A 320 -12.66 -8.20 12.36
N SER A 321 -11.42 -8.49 11.97
CA SER A 321 -10.59 -9.55 12.56
C SER A 321 -9.18 -9.00 12.82
N ALA A 322 -8.56 -9.36 13.95
CA ALA A 322 -7.20 -8.97 14.30
C ALA A 322 -6.17 -9.92 13.66
N ASN A 323 -6.31 -10.13 12.36
CA ASN A 323 -5.47 -11.00 11.53
C ASN A 323 -5.50 -10.50 10.08
N ARG A 324 -4.60 -11.02 9.23
CA ARG A 324 -4.54 -10.67 7.80
C ARG A 324 -5.23 -11.72 6.95
N LEU A 325 -6.48 -11.45 6.52
CA LEU A 325 -7.26 -12.36 5.67
C LEU A 325 -7.31 -13.79 6.21
N GLY A 326 -7.51 -13.95 7.52
CA GLY A 326 -7.53 -15.26 8.19
C GLY A 326 -6.16 -15.89 8.46
N GLN A 327 -5.05 -15.26 8.04
CA GLN A 327 -3.68 -15.65 8.37
C GLN A 327 -3.16 -14.90 9.60
N SER A 328 -2.38 -15.57 10.44
CA SER A 328 -1.72 -14.93 11.58
C SER A 328 -0.65 -13.95 11.09
N ASP A 329 -0.91 -12.66 11.27
CA ASP A 329 0.02 -11.56 11.05
C ASP A 329 -0.23 -10.56 12.17
N GLU A 330 0.75 -10.43 13.06
CA GLU A 330 0.56 -9.78 14.36
C GLU A 330 0.36 -8.27 14.26
N ASN A 331 0.66 -7.64 13.10
CA ASN A 331 0.48 -6.20 12.90
C ASN A 331 -0.59 -5.85 11.86
N ALA A 332 -1.42 -6.82 11.51
CA ALA A 332 -2.44 -6.65 10.50
C ALA A 332 -3.84 -6.87 11.07
N LEU A 333 -4.79 -6.16 10.50
CA LEU A 333 -6.20 -6.35 10.75
C LEU A 333 -6.95 -6.41 9.43
N THR A 334 -8.11 -7.03 9.45
CA THR A 334 -9.00 -7.15 8.29
C THR A 334 -10.32 -6.47 8.62
N LEU A 335 -10.77 -5.57 7.77
CA LEU A 335 -12.09 -4.95 7.86
C LEU A 335 -13.03 -5.56 6.81
N TYR A 336 -14.29 -5.69 7.21
CA TYR A 336 -15.34 -6.27 6.38
C TYR A 336 -16.33 -5.18 6.04
N TRP A 337 -16.48 -4.91 4.74
CA TRP A 337 -17.34 -3.84 4.23
C TRP A 337 -18.44 -4.39 3.33
N ARG A 338 -19.55 -3.66 3.21
CA ARG A 338 -20.58 -3.91 2.21
C ARG A 338 -21.04 -2.63 1.55
N ALA A 339 -21.13 -2.63 0.22
CA ALA A 339 -21.78 -1.54 -0.50
C ALA A 339 -23.31 -1.69 -0.40
N ASP A 340 -23.98 -0.73 0.23
CA ASP A 340 -25.45 -0.72 0.28
C ASP A 340 -26.07 -0.05 -0.97
N ALA A 341 -25.31 0.84 -1.62
CA ALA A 341 -25.68 1.50 -2.86
C ALA A 341 -24.44 1.75 -3.72
N ALA A 342 -24.64 1.95 -5.02
CA ALA A 342 -23.58 2.38 -5.93
C ALA A 342 -23.21 3.84 -5.63
N THR A 343 -21.92 4.16 -5.71
CA THR A 343 -21.40 5.51 -5.50
C THR A 343 -20.42 5.88 -6.60
N LEU A 344 -20.33 7.17 -6.93
CA LEU A 344 -19.30 7.70 -7.84
C LEU A 344 -18.13 8.34 -7.07
N ARG A 345 -18.21 8.36 -5.74
CA ARG A 345 -17.18 8.94 -4.88
C ARG A 345 -16.02 7.98 -4.74
N ASP A 346 -14.81 8.48 -4.95
CA ASP A 346 -13.58 7.72 -4.71
C ASP A 346 -13.15 7.89 -3.24
N LEU A 347 -13.73 7.05 -2.39
CA LEU A 347 -13.57 7.13 -0.94
C LEU A 347 -12.29 6.44 -0.45
N THR A 348 -11.67 7.06 0.55
CA THR A 348 -10.54 6.52 1.31
C THR A 348 -11.01 6.09 2.69
N SER A 349 -10.64 4.88 3.10
CA SER A 349 -10.88 4.38 4.45
C SER A 349 -9.71 4.79 5.35
N PHE A 350 -9.99 5.08 6.62
CA PHE A 350 -8.96 5.32 7.62
C PHE A 350 -9.16 4.43 8.84
N ILE A 351 -8.06 4.17 9.52
CA ILE A 351 -7.97 3.46 10.78
C ILE A 351 -7.20 4.32 11.77
N HIS A 352 -7.73 4.48 12.96
CA HIS A 352 -7.01 4.97 14.13
C HIS A 352 -6.98 3.86 15.20
N LEU A 353 -5.79 3.59 15.71
CA LEU A 353 -5.59 2.74 16.89
C LEU A 353 -5.61 3.64 18.12
N ILE A 354 -6.64 3.50 18.93
CA ILE A 354 -6.89 4.34 20.10
C ILE A 354 -6.63 3.54 21.36
N ASP A 355 -5.75 4.05 22.20
CA ASP A 355 -5.40 3.45 23.49
C ASP A 355 -6.51 3.65 24.55
N ALA A 356 -6.30 3.11 25.76
CA ALA A 356 -7.27 3.24 26.85
C ALA A 356 -7.52 4.70 27.31
N ASN A 357 -6.55 5.60 27.08
CA ASN A 357 -6.65 7.02 27.45
C ASN A 357 -7.32 7.86 26.36
N GLY A 358 -7.66 7.26 25.21
CA GLY A 358 -8.20 7.98 24.05
C GLY A 358 -7.11 8.55 23.14
N SER A 359 -5.84 8.27 23.41
CA SER A 359 -4.71 8.72 22.57
C SER A 359 -4.57 7.83 21.35
N ARG A 360 -4.27 8.45 20.20
CA ARG A 360 -4.01 7.72 18.96
C ARG A 360 -2.56 7.24 18.95
N VAL A 361 -2.36 5.92 19.04
CA VAL A 361 -1.04 5.26 19.06
C VAL A 361 -0.64 4.68 17.71
N GLY A 362 -1.55 4.66 16.75
CA GLY A 362 -1.28 4.26 15.38
C GLY A 362 -2.38 4.68 14.41
N GLN A 363 -2.07 4.67 13.12
CA GLN A 363 -3.04 5.01 12.08
C GLN A 363 -2.66 4.42 10.72
N MET A 364 -3.65 4.37 9.83
CA MET A 364 -3.45 4.10 8.41
C MET A 364 -4.63 4.61 7.60
N ASP A 365 -4.32 5.20 6.45
CA ASP A 365 -5.30 5.63 5.47
C ASP A 365 -5.02 4.87 4.17
N LYS A 366 -6.07 4.33 3.56
CA LYS A 366 -5.93 3.49 2.37
C LYS A 366 -7.16 3.57 1.49
N ALA A 367 -6.92 3.77 0.20
CA ALA A 367 -7.92 3.53 -0.84
C ALA A 367 -8.17 2.01 -0.93
N PRO A 368 -9.43 1.55 -0.93
CA PRO A 368 -9.71 0.12 -0.89
C PRO A 368 -9.02 -0.65 -2.02
N GLY A 369 -8.57 -1.87 -1.72
CA GLY A 369 -7.79 -2.64 -2.71
C GLY A 369 -6.39 -2.12 -2.97
N ASN A 370 -5.82 -1.27 -2.11
CA ASN A 370 -4.60 -0.49 -2.40
C ASN A 370 -4.74 0.34 -3.70
N GLY A 371 -5.96 0.81 -3.98
CA GLY A 371 -6.30 1.51 -5.22
C GLY A 371 -6.68 0.60 -6.40
N SER A 372 -6.50 -0.72 -6.29
CA SER A 372 -6.94 -1.68 -7.33
C SER A 372 -8.46 -1.82 -7.38
N TYR A 373 -9.16 -1.60 -6.25
CA TYR A 373 -10.59 -1.87 -6.12
C TYR A 373 -11.35 -0.76 -5.39
N ARG A 374 -11.32 0.42 -6.00
CA ARG A 374 -11.92 1.65 -5.48
C ARG A 374 -13.44 1.58 -5.38
N THR A 375 -14.02 2.37 -4.47
CA THR A 375 -15.45 2.37 -4.15
C THR A 375 -16.39 2.61 -5.34
N PRO A 376 -16.02 3.35 -6.41
CA PRO A 376 -16.86 3.43 -7.61
C PRO A 376 -17.07 2.11 -8.37
N TYR A 377 -16.23 1.09 -8.12
CA TYR A 377 -16.38 -0.23 -8.74
C TYR A 377 -17.29 -1.18 -7.94
N TRP A 378 -17.71 -0.79 -6.74
CA TRP A 378 -18.46 -1.65 -5.84
C TRP A 378 -19.93 -1.70 -6.25
N ALA A 379 -20.45 -2.92 -6.48
CA ALA A 379 -21.86 -3.11 -6.78
C ALA A 379 -22.70 -3.18 -5.49
N PRO A 380 -23.99 -2.77 -5.51
CA PRO A 380 -24.86 -2.93 -4.34
C PRO A 380 -24.94 -4.40 -3.89
N GLY A 381 -24.78 -4.64 -2.59
CA GLY A 381 -24.73 -5.95 -1.96
C GLY A 381 -23.35 -6.63 -1.97
N GLU A 382 -22.39 -6.07 -2.71
CA GLU A 382 -21.02 -6.59 -2.77
C GLU A 382 -20.32 -6.43 -1.42
N ARG A 383 -19.52 -7.42 -1.06
CA ARG A 383 -18.82 -7.49 0.23
C ARG A 383 -17.32 -7.49 -0.01
N VAL A 384 -16.62 -6.57 0.63
CA VAL A 384 -15.16 -6.41 0.47
C VAL A 384 -14.47 -6.70 1.79
N ILE A 385 -13.52 -7.61 1.74
CA ILE A 385 -12.65 -8.01 2.83
C ILE A 385 -11.30 -7.38 2.53
N ASP A 386 -10.92 -6.35 3.28
CA ASP A 386 -9.68 -5.60 3.02
C ASP A 386 -8.75 -5.65 4.23
N ALA A 387 -7.48 -5.96 3.98
CA ALA A 387 -6.44 -6.03 4.99
C ALA A 387 -5.69 -4.70 5.11
N TYR A 388 -5.31 -4.39 6.35
CA TYR A 388 -4.65 -3.17 6.75
C TYR A 388 -3.49 -3.50 7.67
N ILE A 389 -2.37 -2.78 7.50
CA ILE A 389 -1.15 -2.92 8.30
C ILE A 389 -0.85 -1.54 8.89
N PRO A 390 -1.55 -1.14 9.97
CA PRO A 390 -1.39 0.19 10.51
C PRO A 390 0.01 0.45 11.07
N HIS A 391 0.47 1.69 10.90
CA HIS A 391 1.73 2.13 11.48
C HIS A 391 1.49 2.52 12.94
N VAL A 392 2.12 1.79 13.86
CA VAL A 392 2.14 2.11 15.29
C VAL A 392 3.20 3.20 15.50
N SER A 393 2.75 4.41 15.82
CA SER A 393 3.62 5.57 16.02
C SER A 393 4.21 5.66 17.43
N GLU A 394 3.65 4.92 18.39
CA GLU A 394 4.09 4.91 19.78
C GLU A 394 4.83 3.60 20.12
N PRO A 395 6.17 3.58 20.18
CA PRO A 395 6.96 2.37 20.38
C PRO A 395 6.68 1.65 21.70
N CYS A 396 6.19 2.36 22.72
CA CYS A 396 5.91 1.82 24.04
C CYS A 396 4.50 1.22 24.19
N ALA A 397 3.62 1.40 23.19
CA ALA A 397 2.24 0.87 23.20
C ALA A 397 2.16 -0.64 22.90
N VAL A 398 3.29 -1.34 22.81
CA VAL A 398 3.32 -2.78 22.49
C VAL A 398 2.60 -3.62 23.53
N GLY A 399 1.88 -4.66 23.07
CA GLY A 399 1.10 -5.55 23.93
C GLY A 399 -0.14 -4.90 24.55
N GLU A 400 -0.43 -3.63 24.26
CA GLU A 400 -1.63 -2.95 24.72
C GLU A 400 -2.85 -3.35 23.90
N ASN A 401 -4.01 -3.48 24.56
CA ASN A 401 -5.29 -3.58 23.88
C ASN A 401 -5.74 -2.20 23.41
N VAL A 402 -5.91 -2.05 22.11
CA VAL A 402 -6.35 -0.80 21.46
C VAL A 402 -7.71 -0.99 20.80
N ARG A 403 -8.49 0.08 20.78
CA ARG A 403 -9.73 0.18 19.99
C ARG A 403 -9.39 0.60 18.57
N VAL A 404 -9.95 -0.11 17.60
CA VAL A 404 -9.79 0.18 16.18
C VAL A 404 -10.97 1.04 15.74
N ILE A 405 -10.70 2.33 15.52
CA ILE A 405 -11.69 3.30 15.05
C ILE A 405 -11.52 3.50 13.56
N VAL A 406 -12.62 3.47 12.81
CA VAL A 406 -12.61 3.52 11.35
C VAL A 406 -13.61 4.54 10.81
N GLY A 407 -13.45 4.90 9.54
CA GLY A 407 -14.47 5.64 8.80
C GLY A 407 -14.04 5.91 7.37
N TRP A 408 -14.79 6.77 6.70
CA TRP A 408 -14.59 7.13 5.29
C TRP A 408 -14.41 8.62 5.11
N TYR A 409 -13.62 9.01 4.10
CA TYR A 409 -13.54 10.38 3.61
C TYR A 409 -13.25 10.42 2.11
N GLU A 410 -13.51 11.56 1.47
CA GLU A 410 -13.31 11.73 0.03
C GLU A 410 -12.04 12.56 -0.25
N LEU A 411 -10.88 11.89 -0.27
CA LEU A 411 -9.58 12.53 -0.50
C LEU A 411 -9.51 13.28 -1.84
N ALA A 412 -10.07 12.68 -2.90
CA ALA A 412 -9.99 13.21 -4.26
C ALA A 412 -10.81 14.49 -4.50
N ALA A 413 -11.76 14.81 -3.62
CA ALA A 413 -12.65 15.97 -3.79
C ALA A 413 -12.32 17.10 -2.81
N ASN A 414 -12.58 16.89 -1.52
CA ASN A 414 -12.54 17.96 -0.51
C ASN A 414 -12.04 17.49 0.88
N GLY A 415 -11.70 16.20 1.03
CA GLY A 415 -11.28 15.63 2.30
C GLY A 415 -12.40 15.49 3.34
N LEU A 416 -13.67 15.69 2.95
CA LEU A 416 -14.79 15.58 3.89
C LEU A 416 -14.97 14.15 4.36
N ARG A 417 -15.14 14.00 5.67
CA ARG A 417 -15.51 12.76 6.35
C ARG A 417 -16.97 12.41 6.02
N ARG A 418 -17.30 11.12 6.01
CA ARG A 418 -18.66 10.63 5.79
C ARG A 418 -19.37 10.43 7.13
N PRO A 419 -20.49 11.13 7.39
CA PRO A 419 -21.26 10.96 8.62
C PRO A 419 -21.82 9.55 8.78
N ARG A 420 -22.05 9.16 10.03
CA ARG A 420 -22.83 7.98 10.41
C ARG A 420 -24.32 8.23 10.16
N LEU A 421 -25.02 7.23 9.64
CA LEU A 421 -26.48 7.27 9.42
C LEU A 421 -27.29 6.73 10.60
N ASP A 422 -26.65 5.90 11.42
CA ASP A 422 -27.23 5.17 12.55
C ASP A 422 -26.97 5.84 13.91
N THR A 423 -26.03 6.78 13.97
CA THR A 423 -25.69 7.56 15.16
C THR A 423 -25.03 8.89 14.76
N PHE A 424 -24.74 9.76 15.73
CA PHE A 424 -23.97 10.99 15.49
C PHE A 424 -22.47 10.70 15.30
N GLY A 425 -21.80 11.56 14.53
CA GLY A 425 -20.35 11.49 14.27
C GLY A 425 -20.03 10.90 12.89
N ASP A 426 -18.74 10.68 12.63
CA ASP A 426 -18.19 10.25 11.34
C ASP A 426 -17.23 9.06 11.46
N THR A 427 -17.20 8.43 12.65
CA THR A 427 -16.34 7.29 12.96
C THR A 427 -17.13 6.11 13.51
N ALA A 428 -16.53 4.92 13.46
CA ALA A 428 -17.09 3.69 14.01
C ALA A 428 -16.03 2.88 14.76
N LEU A 429 -16.42 2.24 15.86
CA LEU A 429 -15.62 1.19 16.47
C LEU A 429 -15.75 -0.07 15.61
N ALA A 430 -14.66 -0.49 14.98
CA ALA A 430 -14.61 -1.77 14.28
C ALA A 430 -14.46 -2.94 15.27
N GLY A 431 -13.73 -2.73 16.36
CA GLY A 431 -13.46 -3.71 17.40
C GLY A 431 -12.16 -3.39 18.15
N GLU A 432 -11.60 -4.39 18.82
CA GLU A 432 -10.39 -4.26 19.63
C GLU A 432 -9.30 -5.21 19.13
N MET A 433 -8.04 -4.84 19.30
CA MET A 433 -6.89 -5.72 19.04
C MET A 433 -5.77 -5.47 20.03
N GLN A 434 -4.97 -6.50 20.29
CA GLN A 434 -3.73 -6.34 21.04
C GLN A 434 -2.61 -5.95 20.08
N LEU A 435 -1.86 -4.90 20.40
CA LEU A 435 -0.71 -4.49 19.60
C LEU A 435 0.42 -5.53 19.71
N PRO A 436 1.12 -5.84 18.60
CA PRO A 436 2.21 -6.82 18.61
C PRO A 436 3.37 -6.34 19.48
N VAL A 437 4.11 -7.30 20.02
CA VAL A 437 5.37 -7.01 20.71
C VAL A 437 6.47 -6.81 19.68
N ARG A 438 7.08 -5.62 19.68
CA ARG A 438 8.18 -5.27 18.76
C ARG A 438 9.38 -4.75 19.52
N ALA A 439 10.56 -5.16 19.08
CA ALA A 439 11.81 -4.54 19.47
C ALA A 439 12.18 -3.44 18.45
N TYR A 440 12.82 -2.39 18.95
CA TYR A 440 13.29 -1.25 18.16
C TYR A 440 14.78 -1.08 18.38
N PRO A 441 15.54 -0.57 17.39
CA PRO A 441 16.93 -0.22 17.60
C PRO A 441 17.09 0.74 18.79
N HIS A 442 18.12 0.55 19.62
CA HIS A 442 18.35 1.42 20.79
C HIS A 442 18.40 2.92 20.44
N ALA A 443 18.80 3.27 19.21
CA ALA A 443 18.88 4.65 18.74
C ALA A 443 17.49 5.32 18.58
N GLU A 444 16.43 4.55 18.40
CA GLU A 444 15.05 5.04 18.25
C GLU A 444 14.35 5.25 19.61
N LEU A 445 14.93 4.70 20.68
CA LEU A 445 14.39 4.78 22.04
C LEU A 445 15.25 5.70 22.91
N ALA A 446 14.59 6.59 23.65
CA ALA A 446 15.24 7.56 24.52
C ALA A 446 14.62 7.53 25.92
N PRO A 447 14.96 6.52 26.76
CA PRO A 447 14.53 6.51 28.16
C PRO A 447 15.06 7.75 28.88
N GLN A 448 14.21 8.35 29.73
CA GLN A 448 14.59 9.52 30.52
C GLN A 448 15.71 9.20 31.51
N ILE A 449 15.65 8.01 32.11
CA ILE A 449 16.68 7.51 33.03
C ILE A 449 17.20 6.18 32.49
N ARG A 450 18.50 6.13 32.22
CA ARG A 450 19.22 4.90 31.90
C ARG A 450 19.77 4.29 33.17
N LEU A 451 19.61 2.98 33.31
CA LEU A 451 20.16 2.24 34.42
C LEU A 451 21.49 1.63 34.00
N GLU A 452 22.44 1.57 34.93
CA GLU A 452 23.64 0.75 34.75
C GLU A 452 23.24 -0.73 34.80
N GLU A 453 23.92 -1.57 34.02
CA GLU A 453 23.57 -2.97 33.84
C GLU A 453 23.54 -3.72 35.18
N GLN A 454 22.33 -4.00 35.69
CA GLN A 454 22.09 -4.77 36.91
C GLN A 454 21.23 -5.98 36.55
N GLY A 455 21.86 -6.94 35.88
CA GLY A 455 21.26 -8.23 35.53
C GLY A 455 21.79 -9.36 36.41
N VAL A 456 21.02 -10.43 36.51
CA VAL A 456 21.52 -11.74 36.96
C VAL A 456 21.69 -12.58 35.70
N ASP A 457 22.82 -13.27 35.55
CA ASP A 457 23.17 -14.02 34.33
C ASP A 457 22.13 -15.09 33.95
N SER A 458 21.36 -15.59 34.91
CA SER A 458 20.29 -16.56 34.69
C SER A 458 18.98 -15.97 34.15
N ILE A 459 18.80 -14.65 34.18
CA ILE A 459 17.62 -13.97 33.62
C ILE A 459 17.94 -13.49 32.19
N PRO A 460 17.12 -13.84 31.18
CA PRO A 460 17.41 -13.56 29.77
C PRO A 460 17.33 -12.09 29.38
N ILE A 461 16.81 -11.22 30.24
CA ILE A 461 16.52 -9.82 29.94
C ILE A 461 16.90 -8.91 31.11
N ASN A 462 17.30 -7.68 30.80
CA ASN A 462 17.64 -6.66 31.78
C ASN A 462 16.85 -5.37 31.52
N LEU A 463 16.54 -4.66 32.60
CA LEU A 463 15.94 -3.32 32.51
C LEU A 463 17.05 -2.32 32.12
N TRP A 464 16.95 -1.79 30.91
CA TRP A 464 17.89 -0.82 30.34
C TRP A 464 17.61 0.62 30.81
N GLY A 465 16.34 0.96 31.02
CA GLY A 465 15.95 2.28 31.46
C GLY A 465 14.45 2.42 31.67
N TYR A 466 14.03 3.60 32.11
CA TYR A 466 12.62 3.93 32.28
C TYR A 466 12.32 5.41 32.06
N THR A 467 11.05 5.70 31.78
CA THR A 467 10.49 7.06 31.71
C THR A 467 9.22 7.13 32.55
N LEU A 468 9.13 8.13 33.42
CA LEU A 468 7.95 8.39 34.26
C LEU A 468 7.30 9.68 33.76
N HIS A 469 6.07 9.61 33.26
CA HIS A 469 5.45 10.77 32.59
C HIS A 469 4.70 11.73 33.52
N GLU A 470 4.31 11.28 34.72
CA GLU A 470 3.53 12.10 35.66
C GLU A 470 4.32 12.45 36.94
N ALA A 471 4.21 13.71 37.37
CA ALA A 471 4.93 14.26 38.51
C ALA A 471 4.05 14.56 39.74
N ASP A 472 2.72 14.72 39.56
CA ASP A 472 1.78 14.98 40.67
C ASP A 472 1.22 13.67 41.22
N LEU A 473 2.02 13.03 42.06
CA LEU A 473 1.71 11.73 42.61
C LEU A 473 0.92 11.88 43.92
N GLN A 474 -0.40 11.70 43.86
CA GLN A 474 -1.28 11.63 45.04
C GLN A 474 -1.87 10.22 45.20
N ALA A 475 -2.48 9.93 46.34
CA ALA A 475 -3.19 8.67 46.54
C ALA A 475 -4.26 8.46 45.45
N GLY A 476 -4.32 7.24 44.90
CA GLY A 476 -5.22 6.90 43.79
C GLY A 476 -4.88 7.51 42.43
N ALA A 477 -3.80 8.30 42.31
CA ALA A 477 -3.39 8.90 41.04
C ALA A 477 -2.95 7.82 40.03
N PRO A 478 -3.30 7.98 38.75
CA PRO A 478 -2.72 7.16 37.70
C PRO A 478 -1.21 7.42 37.60
N ILE A 479 -0.47 6.43 37.12
CA ILE A 479 0.95 6.54 36.80
C ILE A 479 1.17 5.90 35.43
N LEU A 480 1.83 6.64 34.55
CA LEU A 480 2.36 6.10 33.30
C LEU A 480 3.86 5.86 33.44
N LEU A 481 4.26 4.60 33.36
CA LEU A 481 5.66 4.17 33.44
C LEU A 481 6.04 3.39 32.19
N ASP A 482 6.97 3.93 31.41
CA ASP A 482 7.56 3.20 30.28
C ASP A 482 8.82 2.50 30.75
N LEU A 483 8.84 1.17 30.61
CA LEU A 483 9.99 0.32 30.94
C LEU A 483 10.68 -0.11 29.65
N PHE A 484 12.00 0.06 29.61
CA PHE A 484 12.80 -0.28 28.44
C PHE A 484 13.66 -1.51 28.77
N TRP A 485 13.46 -2.57 28.01
CA TRP A 485 14.08 -3.87 28.21
C TRP A 485 15.10 -4.14 27.11
N GLN A 486 16.17 -4.86 27.45
CA GLN A 486 17.18 -5.33 26.50
C GLN A 486 17.51 -6.80 26.79
N LYS A 487 17.99 -7.53 25.77
CA LYS A 487 18.46 -8.91 25.94
C LYS A 487 19.73 -8.92 26.81
N SER A 488 19.82 -9.88 27.73
CA SER A 488 20.98 -10.05 28.61
C SER A 488 22.21 -10.53 27.84
N MET A 489 23.36 -9.88 28.05
CA MET A 489 24.65 -10.28 27.45
C MET A 489 25.08 -11.70 27.83
N ALA A 490 24.67 -12.18 29.01
CA ALA A 490 25.01 -13.52 29.48
C ALA A 490 24.35 -14.65 28.68
N GLN A 491 23.26 -14.36 27.95
CA GLN A 491 22.47 -15.34 27.18
C GLN A 491 22.40 -14.99 25.68
N ALA A 492 23.45 -14.36 25.14
CA ALA A 492 23.48 -13.90 23.75
C ALA A 492 23.19 -15.02 22.73
N ASP A 493 23.68 -16.24 22.98
CA ASP A 493 23.65 -17.39 22.04
C ASP A 493 22.48 -18.37 22.24
N GLU A 494 21.67 -18.24 23.31
CA GLU A 494 20.54 -19.14 23.54
C GLU A 494 19.24 -18.63 22.88
N ALA A 495 18.53 -19.56 22.25
CA ALA A 495 17.26 -19.34 21.57
C ALA A 495 16.04 -19.43 22.51
N ALA A 496 16.25 -19.56 23.82
CA ALA A 496 15.19 -19.81 24.80
C ALA A 496 14.80 -18.54 25.55
N THR A 497 13.69 -17.95 25.15
CA THR A 497 12.93 -16.90 25.84
C THR A 497 12.08 -17.53 26.94
N SER A 498 12.66 -17.86 28.09
CA SER A 498 11.84 -18.14 29.28
C SER A 498 10.95 -16.93 29.56
N ALA A 499 9.70 -17.19 29.96
CA ALA A 499 8.81 -16.13 30.41
C ALA A 499 9.44 -15.45 31.63
N VAL A 500 9.53 -14.13 31.61
CA VAL A 500 10.03 -13.35 32.74
C VAL A 500 8.86 -12.64 33.37
N GLU A 501 8.57 -12.98 34.61
CA GLU A 501 7.62 -12.26 35.43
C GLU A 501 8.31 -11.04 36.05
N ALA A 502 7.55 -9.98 36.27
CA ALA A 502 8.06 -8.77 36.86
C ALA A 502 7.04 -8.22 37.87
N ARG A 503 7.57 -7.76 39.02
CA ARG A 503 6.81 -7.21 40.14
C ARG A 503 7.34 -5.81 40.48
N LEU A 504 6.47 -4.81 40.42
CA LEU A 504 6.82 -3.43 40.71
C LEU A 504 6.30 -3.04 42.10
N ARG A 505 7.19 -2.61 42.99
CA ARG A 505 6.86 -2.28 44.38
C ARG A 505 7.28 -0.86 44.74
N LEU A 506 6.42 -0.21 45.52
CA LEU A 506 6.72 1.02 46.25
C LEU A 506 6.99 0.68 47.71
N GLN A 507 8.11 1.11 48.26
CA GLN A 507 8.49 0.78 49.63
C GLN A 507 9.05 1.98 50.40
N THR A 508 8.72 2.06 51.69
CA THR A 508 9.41 2.86 52.70
C THR A 508 10.15 1.90 53.65
N GLN A 509 10.74 2.41 54.73
CA GLN A 509 11.33 1.54 55.77
C GLN A 509 10.28 0.64 56.45
N ASP A 510 9.02 1.07 56.54
CA ASP A 510 7.99 0.43 57.36
C ASP A 510 6.81 -0.15 56.55
N THR A 511 6.59 0.32 55.32
CA THR A 511 5.42 -0.04 54.50
C THR A 511 5.83 -0.36 53.07
N GLY A 512 5.15 -1.33 52.44
CA GLY A 512 5.41 -1.69 51.05
C GLY A 512 4.13 -2.03 50.31
N PHE A 513 3.95 -1.45 49.14
CA PHE A 513 2.81 -1.65 48.26
C PHE A 513 3.27 -2.31 46.96
N ASN A 514 2.56 -3.34 46.54
CA ASN A 514 2.75 -3.93 45.23
C ASN A 514 1.82 -3.23 44.24
N ILE A 515 2.38 -2.52 43.27
CA ILE A 515 1.60 -1.68 42.34
C ILE A 515 1.43 -2.32 40.96
N TRP A 516 2.20 -3.37 40.65
CA TRP A 516 2.03 -4.13 39.41
C TRP A 516 2.68 -5.51 39.50
N ASN A 517 2.02 -6.52 38.93
CA ASN A 517 2.60 -7.82 38.61
C ASN A 517 2.22 -8.17 37.17
N GLY A 518 3.16 -8.68 36.38
CA GLY A 518 2.87 -9.15 35.03
C GLY A 518 4.04 -9.84 34.39
N VAL A 519 3.84 -10.29 33.15
CA VAL A 519 4.91 -10.85 32.32
C VAL A 519 5.51 -9.74 31.47
N VAL A 520 6.83 -9.76 31.29
CA VAL A 520 7.52 -8.85 30.39
C VAL A 520 7.27 -9.29 28.96
N ASN A 521 6.82 -8.36 28.12
CA ASN A 521 6.53 -8.63 26.71
C ASN A 521 7.84 -8.87 25.94
N GLN A 522 7.99 -10.04 25.32
CA GLN A 522 9.17 -10.42 24.54
C GLN A 522 8.78 -10.76 23.09
N PRO A 523 9.45 -10.22 22.07
CA PRO A 523 9.19 -10.58 20.68
C PRO A 523 9.80 -11.95 20.36
N ALA A 524 9.23 -12.65 19.37
CA ALA A 524 9.70 -13.96 18.93
C ALA A 524 11.17 -13.94 18.43
N THR A 525 11.58 -12.82 17.83
CA THR A 525 12.96 -12.56 17.43
C THR A 525 13.43 -11.25 18.05
N TRP A 526 14.49 -11.30 18.85
CA TRP A 526 15.05 -10.14 19.53
C TRP A 526 16.57 -10.07 19.36
N ARG A 527 17.07 -9.03 18.69
CA ARG A 527 18.52 -8.83 18.49
C ARG A 527 19.15 -8.09 19.67
N MET A 528 20.47 -8.25 19.83
CA MET A 528 21.23 -7.63 20.93
C MET A 528 21.29 -6.10 20.84
N ASP A 529 21.15 -5.54 19.63
CA ASP A 529 21.15 -4.09 19.37
C ASP A 529 19.75 -3.47 19.39
N GLU A 530 18.74 -4.23 19.81
CA GLU A 530 17.35 -3.78 19.92
C GLU A 530 16.85 -3.82 21.37
N ALA A 531 15.86 -2.99 21.67
CA ALA A 531 15.21 -2.91 22.96
C ALA A 531 13.67 -2.90 22.78
N VAL A 532 12.96 -3.41 23.79
CA VAL A 532 11.50 -3.42 23.84
C VAL A 532 11.06 -2.35 24.83
N CYS A 533 10.20 -1.43 24.43
CA CYS A 533 9.56 -0.51 25.35
C CYS A 533 8.18 -1.02 25.74
N GLN A 534 7.90 -1.19 27.02
CA GLN A 534 6.60 -1.61 27.54
C GLN A 534 6.02 -0.52 28.44
N ARG A 535 4.88 0.05 28.03
CA ARG A 535 4.11 1.01 28.82
C ARG A 535 3.25 0.32 29.85
N LEU A 536 3.45 0.68 31.11
CA LEU A 536 2.61 0.28 32.23
C LEU A 536 1.69 1.43 32.63
N ARG A 537 0.38 1.16 32.58
CA ARG A 537 -0.67 2.03 33.11
C ARG A 537 -1.04 1.55 34.50
N LEU A 538 -0.55 2.26 35.51
CA LEU A 538 -0.65 1.89 36.90
C LEU A 538 -1.53 2.88 37.65
N ARG A 539 -1.94 2.49 38.86
CA ARG A 539 -2.62 3.38 39.79
C ARG A 539 -2.02 3.23 41.17
N LEU A 540 -1.75 4.36 41.82
CA LEU A 540 -1.30 4.35 43.21
C LEU A 540 -2.40 3.80 44.11
N PRO A 541 -2.07 3.02 45.16
CA PRO A 541 -3.03 2.57 46.15
C PRO A 541 -3.76 3.77 46.79
N ASN A 542 -5.04 3.60 47.15
CA ASN A 542 -5.82 4.69 47.76
C ASN A 542 -5.41 4.94 49.22
N GLU A 543 -4.86 3.93 49.88
CA GLU A 543 -4.43 3.98 51.27
C GLU A 543 -3.00 4.54 51.43
N ILE A 544 -2.33 4.85 50.30
CA ILE A 544 -0.97 5.37 50.33
C ILE A 544 -0.96 6.79 50.91
N THR A 545 -0.03 7.04 51.82
CA THR A 545 0.12 8.35 52.47
C THR A 545 1.15 9.21 51.74
N ALA A 546 1.05 10.53 51.89
CA ALA A 546 2.08 11.44 51.40
C ALA A 546 3.45 11.11 52.04
N GLY A 547 4.53 11.16 51.25
CA GLY A 547 5.86 10.75 51.70
C GLY A 547 6.78 10.33 50.56
N SER A 548 8.03 9.99 50.88
CA SER A 548 9.02 9.51 49.90
C SER A 548 9.04 7.98 49.89
N TYR A 549 8.82 7.38 48.72
CA TYR A 549 8.83 5.94 48.48
C TYR A 549 9.93 5.56 47.50
N GLU A 550 10.58 4.43 47.69
CA GLU A 550 11.48 3.83 46.71
C GLU A 550 10.68 2.92 45.77
N LEU A 551 10.81 3.16 44.46
CA LEU A 551 10.27 2.33 43.40
C LEU A 551 11.33 1.30 43.00
N SER A 552 10.98 0.02 43.13
CA SER A 552 11.85 -1.10 42.74
C SER A 552 11.10 -2.09 41.87
N LEU A 553 11.81 -2.69 40.93
CA LEU A 553 11.32 -3.73 40.03
C LEU A 553 12.05 -5.03 40.32
N THR A 554 11.32 -6.10 40.60
CA THR A 554 11.87 -7.44 40.72
C THR A 554 11.48 -8.23 39.48
N THR A 555 12.47 -8.69 38.72
CA THR A 555 12.30 -9.63 37.61
C THR A 555 12.55 -11.04 38.09
N ILE A 556 11.81 -12.00 37.56
CA ILE A 556 11.79 -13.40 38.00
C ILE A 556 11.78 -14.28 36.77
N ASP A 557 12.78 -15.14 36.65
CA ASP A 557 12.75 -16.15 35.61
C ASP A 557 11.71 -17.23 35.95
N ALA A 558 10.76 -17.48 35.06
CA ALA A 558 9.68 -18.44 35.32
C ALA A 558 10.17 -19.91 35.37
N VAL A 559 11.39 -20.21 34.91
CA VAL A 559 11.94 -21.57 34.87
C VAL A 559 12.85 -21.83 36.06
N SER A 560 13.84 -20.97 36.30
CA SER A 560 14.79 -21.13 37.42
C SER A 560 14.24 -20.62 38.74
N GLY A 561 13.31 -19.66 38.71
CA GLY A 561 12.81 -18.95 39.88
C GLY A 561 13.79 -17.92 40.44
N ASP A 562 14.89 -17.63 39.73
CA ASP A 562 15.85 -16.61 40.15
C ASP A 562 15.23 -15.22 40.07
N GLU A 563 15.56 -14.38 41.05
CA GLU A 563 15.06 -13.01 41.14
C GLU A 563 16.21 -12.00 40.98
N ALA A 564 15.97 -10.94 40.19
CA ALA A 564 16.85 -9.77 40.13
C ALA A 564 16.05 -8.50 40.44
N GLN A 565 16.52 -7.71 41.40
CA GLN A 565 15.88 -6.46 41.79
C GLN A 565 16.65 -5.26 41.23
N SER A 566 15.98 -4.45 40.41
CA SER A 566 16.48 -3.18 39.90
C SER A 566 15.84 -2.01 40.65
N LYS A 567 16.66 -1.06 41.11
CA LYS A 567 16.19 0.18 41.72
C LYS A 567 15.85 1.18 40.62
N ILE A 568 14.58 1.55 40.52
CA ILE A 568 14.10 2.49 39.50
C ILE A 568 14.35 3.91 40.01
N GLY A 569 13.86 4.29 41.19
CA GLY A 569 14.10 5.63 41.75
C GLY A 569 13.22 5.95 42.95
N ALA A 570 13.31 7.17 43.48
CA ALA A 570 12.43 7.63 44.56
C ALA A 570 11.24 8.43 44.01
N LEU A 571 10.03 8.12 44.47
CA LEU A 571 8.80 8.88 44.21
C LEU A 571 8.40 9.67 45.46
N THR A 572 8.16 10.96 45.30
CA THR A 572 7.62 11.80 46.39
C THR A 572 6.13 12.00 46.18
N LEU A 573 5.33 11.44 47.07
CA LEU A 573 3.87 11.56 47.04
C LEU A 573 3.41 12.80 47.80
N GLN A 574 2.50 13.55 47.19
CA GLN A 574 1.86 14.71 47.78
C GLN A 574 0.59 14.34 48.57
N PRO A 575 0.14 15.21 49.50
CA PRO A 575 -1.16 15.06 50.15
C PRO A 575 -2.30 15.04 49.12
N SER A 576 -3.29 14.16 49.32
CA SER A 576 -4.48 14.12 48.46
C SER A 576 -5.30 15.41 48.60
N LEU A 577 -5.60 16.05 47.47
CA LEU A 577 -6.51 17.21 47.39
C LEU A 577 -7.94 16.81 47.00
N ARG A 578 -8.22 15.50 46.86
CA ARG A 578 -9.50 14.99 46.37
C ARG A 578 -10.65 15.27 47.34
N ASN A 579 -11.80 15.63 46.79
CA ASN A 579 -13.03 15.83 47.56
C ASN A 579 -13.93 14.60 47.43
N TYR A 580 -14.55 14.16 48.53
CA TYR A 580 -15.49 13.03 48.56
C TYR A 580 -16.89 13.45 49.02
N SER A 581 -17.08 14.74 49.28
CA SER A 581 -18.34 15.30 49.77
C SER A 581 -19.06 16.03 48.64
N LEU A 582 -20.34 15.69 48.45
CA LEU A 582 -21.20 16.38 47.48
C LEU A 582 -21.43 17.83 47.94
N PRO A 583 -21.33 18.82 47.04
CA PRO A 583 -21.63 20.21 47.35
C PRO A 583 -23.13 20.39 47.66
N THR A 584 -23.44 21.40 48.47
CA THR A 584 -24.82 21.82 48.76
C THR A 584 -24.94 23.34 48.54
N PRO A 585 -26.00 23.84 47.85
CA PRO A 585 -27.14 23.13 47.24
C PRO A 585 -26.78 22.42 45.91
N LEU A 586 -27.52 21.35 45.55
CA LEU A 586 -27.32 20.57 44.32
C LEU A 586 -28.67 20.13 43.74
N THR A 587 -28.88 20.30 42.44
CA THR A 587 -30.06 19.75 41.74
C THR A 587 -29.73 18.33 41.28
N PRO A 588 -30.39 17.28 41.81
CA PRO A 588 -30.00 15.90 41.52
C PRO A 588 -30.34 15.50 40.09
N ALA A 589 -29.40 14.82 39.42
CA ALA A 589 -29.58 14.28 38.07
C ALA A 589 -29.59 12.75 38.03
N ASN A 590 -28.83 12.09 38.93
CA ASN A 590 -28.77 10.63 39.11
C ASN A 590 -28.59 9.81 37.81
N ALA A 591 -27.82 10.33 36.86
CA ALA A 591 -27.49 9.61 35.63
C ALA A 591 -26.22 8.78 35.84
N LEU A 592 -26.19 7.56 35.30
CA LEU A 592 -25.10 6.60 35.46
C LEU A 592 -24.44 6.31 34.12
N PHE A 593 -23.11 6.29 34.10
CA PHE A 593 -22.29 6.11 32.90
C PHE A 593 -21.20 5.08 33.15
N GLY A 594 -20.84 4.31 32.13
CA GLY A 594 -19.77 3.31 32.17
C GLY A 594 -19.68 2.54 30.87
N ALA A 595 -18.52 1.94 30.59
CA ALA A 595 -18.29 1.20 29.35
C ALA A 595 -19.07 -0.12 29.29
N LEU A 596 -19.35 -0.73 30.45
CA LEU A 596 -20.06 -2.00 30.56
C LEU A 596 -21.49 -1.79 31.05
N VAL A 597 -22.46 -2.36 30.33
CA VAL A 597 -23.87 -2.33 30.70
C VAL A 597 -24.06 -2.98 32.08
N GLY A 598 -24.63 -2.23 33.03
CA GLY A 598 -24.89 -2.69 34.39
C GLY A 598 -23.74 -2.49 35.39
N GLN A 599 -22.60 -1.93 34.97
CA GLN A 599 -21.47 -1.59 35.83
C GLN A 599 -21.11 -0.12 35.66
N PRO A 600 -21.84 0.80 36.30
CA PRO A 600 -21.57 2.23 36.17
C PRO A 600 -20.25 2.58 36.84
N GLU A 601 -19.40 3.30 36.13
CA GLU A 601 -18.11 3.82 36.62
C GLU A 601 -18.29 5.22 37.21
N ILE A 602 -19.19 6.01 36.64
CA ILE A 602 -19.37 7.43 36.94
C ILE A 602 -20.86 7.74 37.09
N ALA A 603 -21.20 8.59 38.05
CA ALA A 603 -22.53 9.16 38.20
C ALA A 603 -22.49 10.68 38.00
N LEU A 604 -23.44 11.23 37.23
CA LEU A 604 -23.79 12.64 37.33
C LEU A 604 -24.67 12.80 38.57
N ALA A 605 -24.05 13.17 39.69
CA ALA A 605 -24.73 13.33 40.97
C ALA A 605 -25.72 14.51 40.90
N GLY A 606 -25.36 15.58 40.20
CA GLY A 606 -26.28 16.68 39.96
C GLY A 606 -25.70 17.81 39.13
N ILE A 607 -26.47 18.89 39.05
CA ILE A 607 -26.16 20.08 38.27
C ILE A 607 -26.38 21.31 39.15
N GLN A 608 -25.47 22.28 39.03
CA GLN A 608 -25.61 23.62 39.57
C GLN A 608 -25.63 24.61 38.41
N ILE A 609 -26.72 25.35 38.28
CA ILE A 609 -26.84 26.44 37.30
C ILE A 609 -26.54 27.74 38.05
N GLY A 610 -25.49 28.44 37.62
CA GLY A 610 -25.14 29.73 38.21
C GLY A 610 -25.99 30.86 37.66
N GLU A 611 -26.04 31.98 38.38
CA GLU A 611 -26.64 33.21 37.85
C GLU A 611 -25.82 33.73 36.67
N GLN A 612 -26.50 34.19 35.63
CA GLN A 612 -25.86 34.83 34.48
C GLN A 612 -25.11 36.10 34.94
N PRO A 613 -23.81 36.26 34.63
CA PRO A 613 -23.06 37.45 35.02
C PRO A 613 -23.65 38.72 34.38
N PRO A 614 -23.75 39.85 35.12
CA PRO A 614 -24.19 41.12 34.54
C PRO A 614 -23.24 41.56 33.42
N ASN A 615 -23.77 41.72 32.21
CA ASN A 615 -23.06 42.07 30.96
C ASN A 615 -22.28 40.95 30.27
N GLU A 616 -22.48 39.68 30.64
CA GLU A 616 -21.99 38.53 29.87
C GLU A 616 -23.15 37.72 29.30
N HIS A 617 -23.10 37.36 28.02
CA HIS A 617 -24.04 36.44 27.37
C HIS A 617 -23.62 34.98 27.59
N THR A 618 -23.38 34.60 28.84
CA THR A 618 -22.92 33.26 29.21
C THR A 618 -23.76 32.67 30.33
N LEU A 619 -24.17 31.42 30.19
CA LEU A 619 -24.83 30.65 31.23
C LEU A 619 -23.81 29.68 31.86
N PRO A 620 -23.38 29.91 33.11
CA PRO A 620 -22.51 28.97 33.82
C PRO A 620 -23.31 27.75 34.28
N VAL A 621 -22.85 26.56 33.88
CA VAL A 621 -23.42 25.27 34.28
C VAL A 621 -22.30 24.42 34.85
N THR A 622 -22.38 24.08 36.13
CA THR A 622 -21.43 23.15 36.76
C THR A 622 -22.08 21.78 36.89
N LEU A 623 -21.49 20.79 36.22
CA LEU A 623 -21.82 19.40 36.42
C LEU A 623 -21.08 18.89 37.66
N VAL A 624 -21.80 18.15 38.51
CA VAL A 624 -21.24 17.54 39.71
C VAL A 624 -21.22 16.04 39.50
N TRP A 625 -20.02 15.53 39.33
CA TRP A 625 -19.77 14.12 39.06
C TRP A 625 -19.33 13.40 40.33
N GLN A 626 -19.67 12.11 40.43
CA GLN A 626 -19.17 11.21 41.46
C GLN A 626 -18.70 9.90 40.84
N ALA A 627 -17.43 9.55 41.05
CA ALA A 627 -16.87 8.26 40.65
C ALA A 627 -17.47 7.13 41.50
N GLN A 628 -18.14 6.18 40.86
CA GLN A 628 -18.72 5.00 41.53
C GLN A 628 -17.66 3.90 41.69
N SER A 629 -16.80 3.77 40.69
CA SER A 629 -15.57 2.99 40.69
C SER A 629 -14.47 3.84 40.06
N ALA A 630 -13.25 3.30 39.96
CA ALA A 630 -12.18 3.99 39.28
C ALA A 630 -12.35 3.81 37.76
N PRO A 631 -12.71 4.86 36.99
CA PRO A 631 -12.96 4.69 35.56
C PRO A 631 -11.67 4.28 34.85
N THR A 632 -11.79 3.41 33.85
CA THR A 632 -10.64 2.95 33.04
C THR A 632 -10.49 3.78 31.78
N ASN A 633 -11.59 4.32 31.26
CA ASN A 633 -11.62 5.15 30.06
C ASN A 633 -11.63 6.64 30.41
N SER A 634 -11.00 7.44 29.54
CA SER A 634 -11.15 8.89 29.52
C SER A 634 -12.39 9.28 28.71
N TYR A 635 -13.44 9.76 29.38
CA TYR A 635 -14.67 10.21 28.77
C TYR A 635 -14.60 11.73 28.49
N THR A 636 -15.18 12.15 27.37
CA THR A 636 -15.42 13.57 27.07
C THR A 636 -16.86 13.90 27.40
N VAL A 637 -17.08 15.08 27.99
CA VAL A 637 -18.40 15.56 28.39
C VAL A 637 -18.87 16.60 27.39
N PHE A 638 -20.13 16.50 26.98
CA PHE A 638 -20.81 17.48 26.14
C PHE A 638 -22.06 17.98 26.86
N VAL A 639 -22.27 19.29 26.83
CA VAL A 639 -23.43 19.97 27.40
C VAL A 639 -24.10 20.76 26.29
N HIS A 640 -25.34 20.41 25.97
CA HIS A 640 -26.14 21.11 24.97
C HIS A 640 -27.30 21.86 25.63
N LEU A 641 -27.45 23.13 25.28
CA LEU A 641 -28.69 23.89 25.47
C LEU A 641 -29.53 23.70 24.22
N VAL A 642 -30.77 23.25 24.38
CA VAL A 642 -31.70 23.01 23.25
C VAL A 642 -32.96 23.86 23.37
N ASP A 643 -33.54 24.22 22.24
CA ASP A 643 -34.84 24.93 22.18
C ASP A 643 -36.04 23.97 22.26
N GLU A 644 -37.27 24.51 22.17
CA GLU A 644 -38.52 23.72 22.21
C GLU A 644 -38.66 22.73 21.05
N LEU A 645 -37.93 22.92 19.94
CA LEU A 645 -37.91 22.04 18.79
C LEU A 645 -36.77 20.99 18.87
N GLY A 646 -35.97 21.03 19.93
CA GLY A 646 -34.83 20.15 20.15
C GLY A 646 -33.57 20.56 19.38
N GLN A 647 -33.51 21.76 18.82
CA GLN A 647 -32.32 22.27 18.14
C GLN A 647 -31.30 22.79 19.15
N ILE A 648 -30.01 22.54 18.90
CA ILE A 648 -28.93 23.01 19.77
C ILE A 648 -28.75 24.52 19.59
N VAL A 649 -28.97 25.26 20.67
CA VAL A 649 -28.85 26.72 20.78
C VAL A 649 -27.42 27.12 21.21
N SER A 650 -26.81 26.33 22.08
CA SER A 650 -25.43 26.50 22.55
C SER A 650 -24.88 25.16 23.00
N GLN A 651 -23.56 24.98 22.94
CA GLN A 651 -22.89 23.79 23.46
C GLN A 651 -21.58 24.10 24.17
N SER A 652 -21.17 23.19 25.05
CA SER A 652 -19.84 23.14 25.63
C SER A 652 -19.37 21.68 25.67
N ASP A 653 -18.34 21.38 24.88
CA ASP A 653 -17.77 20.04 24.78
C ASP A 653 -16.32 20.09 25.20
N ALA A 654 -15.99 19.40 26.30
CA ALA A 654 -14.66 19.47 26.90
C ALA A 654 -14.33 18.21 27.71
N LEU A 655 -13.04 18.02 27.99
CA LEU A 655 -12.64 17.15 29.08
C LEU A 655 -13.14 17.73 30.39
N PRO A 656 -13.67 16.88 31.30
CA PRO A 656 -14.27 17.36 32.53
C PRO A 656 -13.24 18.08 33.41
N ALA A 657 -13.75 18.99 34.24
CA ALA A 657 -13.03 19.73 35.27
C ALA A 657 -11.74 20.38 34.78
N GLY A 658 -11.79 20.99 33.59
CA GLY A 658 -10.67 21.73 33.02
C GLY A 658 -9.49 20.86 32.58
N GLY A 659 -9.74 19.60 32.24
CA GLY A 659 -8.72 18.64 31.78
C GLY A 659 -8.40 17.53 32.77
N TYR A 660 -9.10 17.46 33.91
CA TYR A 660 -8.99 16.36 34.85
C TYR A 660 -9.79 15.15 34.37
N ALA A 661 -9.16 14.39 33.46
CA ALA A 661 -9.77 13.27 32.75
C ALA A 661 -10.36 12.21 33.70
N THR A 662 -11.46 11.58 33.28
CA THR A 662 -12.23 10.67 34.13
C THR A 662 -11.46 9.43 34.56
N ASN A 663 -10.52 8.95 33.76
CA ASN A 663 -9.64 7.84 34.11
C ASN A 663 -8.68 8.17 35.26
N GLN A 664 -8.58 9.44 35.68
CA GLN A 664 -7.78 9.87 36.84
C GLN A 664 -8.58 9.83 38.15
N TRP A 665 -9.91 9.73 38.08
CA TRP A 665 -10.80 9.85 39.24
C TRP A 665 -10.69 8.63 40.16
N ALA A 666 -10.70 8.88 41.47
CA ALA A 666 -10.64 7.84 42.49
C ALA A 666 -12.07 7.40 42.87
N PRO A 667 -12.27 6.14 43.30
CA PRO A 667 -13.56 5.68 43.79
C PRO A 667 -14.14 6.61 44.87
N GLY A 668 -15.38 7.05 44.69
CA GLY A 668 -16.09 7.96 45.58
C GLY A 668 -15.76 9.44 45.42
N GLU A 669 -14.76 9.80 44.62
CA GLU A 669 -14.36 11.19 44.40
C GLU A 669 -15.49 12.00 43.76
N VAL A 670 -15.63 13.23 44.21
CA VAL A 670 -16.59 14.22 43.72
C VAL A 670 -15.84 15.30 42.94
N ILE A 671 -16.22 15.48 41.67
CA ILE A 671 -15.58 16.39 40.73
C ILE A 671 -16.57 17.48 40.34
N LEU A 672 -16.11 18.74 40.41
CA LEU A 672 -16.85 19.90 39.92
C LEU A 672 -16.36 20.25 38.52
N ASP A 673 -17.27 20.23 37.56
CA ASP A 673 -16.98 20.38 36.14
C ASP A 673 -17.72 21.60 35.58
N PRO A 674 -17.09 22.78 35.62
CA PRO A 674 -17.73 24.02 35.19
C PRO A 674 -17.70 24.18 33.65
N HIS A 675 -18.88 24.38 33.07
CA HIS A 675 -19.10 24.71 31.67
C HIS A 675 -19.66 26.12 31.52
N GLN A 676 -19.31 26.78 30.42
CA GLN A 676 -19.90 28.06 30.04
C GLN A 676 -20.59 27.94 28.69
N LEU A 677 -21.90 28.13 28.67
CA LEU A 677 -22.71 28.12 27.45
C LEU A 677 -22.88 29.56 26.95
N LYS A 678 -22.41 29.84 25.74
CA LYS A 678 -22.57 31.17 25.13
C LYS A 678 -23.99 31.31 24.58
N LEU A 679 -24.75 32.24 25.13
CA LEU A 679 -26.11 32.49 24.71
C LEU A 679 -26.11 33.40 23.46
N PRO A 680 -26.90 33.09 22.43
CA PRO A 680 -27.14 33.98 21.29
C PRO A 680 -27.71 35.35 21.71
N ASP A 681 -27.32 36.42 21.02
CA ASP A 681 -27.80 37.79 21.31
C ASP A 681 -29.32 37.97 21.10
N ASP A 682 -29.95 37.08 20.34
CA ASP A 682 -31.37 37.07 20.01
C ASP A 682 -32.22 36.14 20.92
N LEU A 683 -31.60 35.49 21.90
CA LEU A 683 -32.32 34.68 22.88
C LEU A 683 -33.17 35.59 23.78
N LYS A 684 -34.50 35.52 23.62
CA LYS A 684 -35.43 36.28 24.46
C LYS A 684 -35.39 35.72 25.89
N SER A 685 -35.24 36.62 26.86
CA SER A 685 -35.17 36.37 28.31
C SER A 685 -36.27 35.46 28.84
#